data_AF-A0A9X2KMU0-F1
#
_entry.id   AF-A0A9X2KMU0-F1
#
_cell.length_a   1.000
_cell.length_b   1.000
_cell.length_c   1.000
_cell.angle_alpha   90.00
_cell.angle_beta   90.00
_cell.angle_gamma   90.00
#
_symmetry.space_group_name_H-M   'P 1'
#
loop_
_entity.id
_entity.type
_entity.pdbx_description
1 polymer ?
#
loop_
_entity_poly.entity_id
_entity_poly.type
_entity_poly.pdbx_seq_one_letter_code
_entity_poly.pdbx_strand_id
1 'polypeptide(L)'
;MSDIIFVKAANCTKSPSNVRKSSDPEADAQLAANIAARGIIQNLVALPVARKKGHYRICAGGRRLDGVHANMAAGVFPADYEIPVKVLTDASDVLEISLSENFFNLEMNPADACRAFQDIIEIEKKTPADIAKRFGLTERFVRGRLRLANLAEPVFEALRENAITLDVAIAYASTSDTSRQASVFEQLAGSYSAGNLNEIRRQLAVGGYKGSDPKAVLVGREAYEAAGGRIDGDLFTDASSEMWLDGDIVDQLAEAALAAAAAQLREREGYAEVRVISAGHVPYMETCNLNRVVGEPIPLTVEAEGRKTAINAELEEIERVAEEAGDYSEEQSSRIEALEDELESLLDTGELVSEADRAAAIAFVVIGSDGQPHVHEQLYREPAEPEHEVDDGDSDDVDGERDAEPDDNAGPKYSHKLLDELAMMKTELLAVHVASDPHFALDLATFIMVDRAIPTAGYDRPPSELRASAPSPRVHGFESGAPAAEAWAKLEQALDRSWSEHKTLEARYDAFCALGDEVRAAWLGWAVARTLEAVPDGCSGSSFLSHLGTKLGIEVAAWWRPTARNFFDRITKPGILKLFEAIGGLELKSRYAASRKFDLAAAAEKLFSGQVIVENEVKERALVWLPDAMRFAPETQIGDPIADDQGGHGGGSIGERSDDVGADAESGATGEGDRVELSLSEAA
;
A
#
# COMPACT_ATOMS: atom_id res chain seq x y z
N MET A 1 -1.20 -66.41 8.78
CA MET A 1 -1.13 -65.64 7.52
C MET A 1 -2.48 -65.75 6.84
N SER A 2 -2.99 -64.67 6.26
CA SER A 2 -4.27 -64.68 5.55
C SER A 2 -4.01 -64.71 4.06
N ASP A 3 -4.31 -65.84 3.42
CA ASP A 3 -4.03 -66.08 2.02
C ASP A 3 -4.92 -65.22 1.09
N ILE A 4 -4.42 -64.94 -0.10
CA ILE A 4 -5.19 -64.30 -1.17
C ILE A 4 -5.94 -65.40 -1.92
N ILE A 5 -7.26 -65.27 -2.02
CA ILE A 5 -8.13 -66.16 -2.79
C ILE A 5 -8.71 -65.42 -3.99
N PHE A 6 -9.10 -66.14 -5.03
CA PHE A 6 -9.87 -65.60 -6.13
C PHE A 6 -11.37 -65.75 -5.87
N VAL A 7 -12.14 -64.70 -6.17
CA VAL A 7 -13.57 -64.61 -5.90
C VAL A 7 -14.28 -63.93 -7.06
N LYS A 8 -15.41 -64.48 -7.53
CA LYS A 8 -16.26 -63.83 -8.55
C LYS A 8 -16.70 -62.44 -8.09
N ALA A 9 -16.40 -61.40 -8.88
CA ALA A 9 -16.65 -60.00 -8.51
C ALA A 9 -18.15 -59.71 -8.21
N ALA A 10 -19.07 -60.45 -8.85
CA ALA A 10 -20.50 -60.39 -8.58
C ALA A 10 -20.91 -60.79 -7.15
N ASN A 11 -20.08 -61.56 -6.42
CA ASN A 11 -20.31 -61.94 -5.03
C ASN A 11 -19.68 -60.95 -4.02
N CYS A 12 -19.03 -59.89 -4.51
CA CYS A 12 -18.36 -58.88 -3.70
C CYS A 12 -19.16 -57.57 -3.66
N THR A 13 -19.37 -57.02 -2.47
CA THR A 13 -20.03 -55.72 -2.28
C THR A 13 -19.16 -54.80 -1.42
N LYS A 14 -19.29 -53.47 -1.54
CA LYS A 14 -18.66 -52.54 -0.58
C LYS A 14 -19.12 -52.83 0.86
N SER A 15 -18.22 -52.62 1.83
CA SER A 15 -18.57 -52.58 3.25
C SER A 15 -19.09 -51.19 3.63
N PRO A 16 -20.10 -51.06 4.52
CA PRO A 16 -20.47 -49.77 5.12
C PRO A 16 -19.33 -49.12 5.92
N SER A 17 -18.34 -49.91 6.36
CA SER A 17 -17.15 -49.46 7.10
C SER A 17 -16.02 -48.93 6.21
N ASN A 18 -16.24 -48.76 4.90
CA ASN A 18 -15.26 -48.12 4.01
C ASN A 18 -15.25 -46.61 4.28
N VAL A 19 -14.12 -46.09 4.76
CA VAL A 19 -14.01 -44.70 5.24
C VAL A 19 -14.19 -43.68 4.11
N ARG A 20 -13.64 -43.94 2.92
CA ARG A 20 -13.75 -43.02 1.77
C ARG A 20 -15.16 -43.04 1.20
N LYS A 21 -15.91 -41.96 1.45
CA LYS A 21 -17.27 -41.73 0.91
C LYS A 21 -17.26 -40.90 -0.39
N SER A 22 -16.17 -40.16 -0.62
CA SER A 22 -15.95 -39.27 -1.76
C SER A 22 -15.32 -39.98 -2.98
N SER A 23 -15.88 -39.74 -4.17
CA SER A 23 -15.45 -40.29 -5.46
C SER A 23 -15.11 -39.18 -6.45
N ASP A 24 -14.09 -39.41 -7.27
CA ASP A 24 -13.68 -38.52 -8.36
C ASP A 24 -14.04 -39.21 -9.69
N PRO A 25 -15.02 -38.71 -10.46
CA PRO A 25 -15.49 -39.37 -11.67
C PRO A 25 -14.42 -39.55 -12.76
N GLU A 26 -13.48 -38.61 -12.89
CA GLU A 26 -12.45 -38.66 -13.94
C GLU A 26 -11.34 -39.64 -13.56
N ALA A 27 -10.85 -39.57 -12.31
CA ALA A 27 -9.89 -40.54 -11.81
C ALA A 27 -10.50 -41.96 -11.68
N ASP A 28 -11.81 -42.09 -11.42
CA ASP A 28 -12.51 -43.38 -11.43
C ASP A 28 -12.65 -43.95 -12.85
N ALA A 29 -12.95 -43.12 -13.86
CA ALA A 29 -12.94 -43.54 -15.26
C ALA A 29 -11.54 -43.97 -15.73
N GLN A 30 -10.50 -43.21 -15.38
CA GLN A 30 -9.11 -43.56 -15.70
C GLN A 30 -8.67 -44.86 -15.01
N LEU A 31 -9.06 -45.07 -13.75
CA LEU A 31 -8.80 -46.31 -13.02
C LEU A 31 -9.55 -47.50 -13.65
N ALA A 32 -10.81 -47.34 -14.03
CA ALA A 32 -11.58 -48.38 -14.71
C ALA A 32 -10.95 -48.77 -16.06
N ALA A 33 -10.46 -47.81 -16.85
CA ALA A 33 -9.73 -48.05 -18.08
C ALA A 33 -8.37 -48.77 -17.84
N ASN A 34 -7.66 -48.43 -16.76
CA ASN A 34 -6.42 -49.12 -16.39
C ASN A 34 -6.68 -50.58 -16.01
N ILE A 35 -7.72 -50.83 -15.20
CA ILE A 35 -8.17 -52.17 -14.82
C ILE A 35 -8.59 -52.98 -16.06
N ALA A 36 -9.31 -52.38 -17.00
CA ALA A 36 -9.68 -53.04 -18.27
C ALA A 36 -8.46 -53.54 -19.06
N ALA A 37 -7.39 -52.74 -19.11
CA ALA A 37 -6.19 -53.03 -19.87
C ALA A 37 -5.18 -53.96 -19.17
N ARG A 38 -5.19 -54.03 -17.82
CA ARG A 38 -4.14 -54.69 -17.02
C ARG A 38 -4.64 -55.65 -15.93
N GLY A 39 -5.96 -55.76 -15.74
CA GLY A 39 -6.56 -56.47 -14.62
C GLY A 39 -6.27 -55.80 -13.26
N ILE A 40 -6.47 -56.55 -12.18
CA ILE A 40 -6.25 -56.06 -10.82
C ILE A 40 -4.84 -56.41 -10.35
N ILE A 41 -3.96 -55.41 -10.33
CA ILE A 41 -2.56 -55.55 -9.89
C ILE A 41 -2.46 -55.68 -8.36
N GLN A 42 -3.27 -54.92 -7.61
CA GLN A 42 -3.28 -54.91 -6.15
C GLN A 42 -4.56 -55.55 -5.60
N ASN A 43 -4.43 -56.61 -4.82
CA ASN A 43 -5.56 -57.37 -4.28
C ASN A 43 -6.49 -56.49 -3.41
N LEU A 44 -7.77 -56.84 -3.37
CA LEU A 44 -8.74 -56.23 -2.46
C LEU A 44 -8.63 -56.87 -1.08
N VAL A 45 -9.23 -56.25 -0.06
CA VAL A 45 -9.29 -56.78 1.32
C VAL A 45 -10.75 -56.87 1.75
N ALA A 46 -11.18 -57.99 2.35
CA ALA A 46 -12.60 -58.23 2.63
C ALA A 46 -12.91 -59.11 3.86
N LEU A 47 -14.12 -58.96 4.39
CA LEU A 47 -14.74 -59.89 5.36
C LEU A 47 -15.68 -60.88 4.66
N PRO A 48 -15.81 -62.13 5.15
CA PRO A 48 -16.83 -63.07 4.70
C PRO A 48 -18.23 -62.68 5.19
N VAL A 49 -19.26 -62.86 4.36
CA VAL A 49 -20.65 -62.61 4.76
C VAL A 49 -21.20 -63.80 5.55
N ALA A 50 -21.37 -63.64 6.87
CA ALA A 50 -21.75 -64.69 7.82
C ALA A 50 -23.04 -65.49 7.52
N ARG A 51 -23.88 -65.04 6.58
CA ARG A 51 -25.09 -65.76 6.12
C ARG A 51 -25.10 -66.09 4.62
N LYS A 52 -24.01 -65.88 3.89
CA LYS A 52 -23.84 -66.21 2.47
C LYS A 52 -22.42 -66.70 2.18
N LYS A 53 -22.24 -68.03 2.12
CA LYS A 53 -20.93 -68.64 1.77
C LYS A 53 -20.48 -68.15 0.39
N GLY A 54 -19.19 -67.81 0.27
CA GLY A 54 -18.60 -67.31 -0.98
C GLY A 54 -19.01 -65.88 -1.38
N HIS A 55 -19.66 -65.12 -0.48
CA HIS A 55 -19.89 -63.68 -0.63
C HIS A 55 -19.03 -62.90 0.37
N TYR A 56 -18.56 -61.72 -0.04
CA TYR A 56 -17.57 -60.96 0.72
C TYR A 56 -17.88 -59.45 0.71
N ARG A 57 -17.64 -58.78 1.84
CA ARG A 57 -17.71 -57.31 1.96
C ARG A 57 -16.31 -56.74 1.80
N ILE A 58 -16.08 -56.01 0.72
CA ILE A 58 -14.83 -55.29 0.45
C ILE A 58 -14.67 -54.16 1.46
N CYS A 59 -13.60 -54.25 2.24
CA CYS A 59 -13.21 -53.34 3.31
C CYS A 59 -12.19 -52.29 2.82
N ALA A 60 -11.31 -52.69 1.89
CA ALA A 60 -10.36 -51.81 1.21
C ALA A 60 -10.22 -52.20 -0.27
N GLY A 61 -9.97 -51.21 -1.12
CA GLY A 61 -10.05 -51.35 -2.58
C GLY A 61 -11.44 -51.10 -3.19
N GLY A 62 -12.29 -50.27 -2.55
CA GLY A 62 -13.64 -49.95 -3.05
C GLY A 62 -13.68 -49.49 -4.51
N ARG A 63 -12.86 -48.48 -4.89
CA ARG A 63 -12.75 -47.96 -6.26
C ARG A 63 -12.33 -49.02 -7.29
N ARG A 64 -11.52 -50.01 -6.88
CA ARG A 64 -11.14 -51.16 -7.72
C ARG A 64 -12.34 -52.10 -7.96
N LEU A 65 -13.22 -52.29 -6.98
CA LEU A 65 -14.46 -53.04 -7.17
C LEU A 65 -15.40 -52.32 -8.16
N ASP A 66 -15.55 -51.01 -8.02
CA ASP A 66 -16.39 -50.19 -8.92
C ASP A 66 -15.90 -50.28 -10.37
N GLY A 67 -14.60 -50.09 -10.61
CA GLY A 67 -14.01 -50.22 -11.94
C GLY A 67 -14.18 -51.62 -12.55
N VAL A 68 -14.22 -52.68 -11.75
CA VAL A 68 -14.53 -54.04 -12.23
C VAL A 68 -16.01 -54.18 -12.56
N HIS A 69 -16.92 -53.73 -11.69
CA HIS A 69 -18.36 -53.79 -11.92
C HIS A 69 -18.77 -52.95 -13.15
N ALA A 70 -18.15 -51.79 -13.37
CA ALA A 70 -18.33 -50.97 -14.56
C ALA A 70 -17.87 -51.71 -15.84
N ASN A 71 -16.68 -52.34 -15.82
CA ASN A 71 -16.20 -53.12 -16.97
C ASN A 71 -17.04 -54.38 -17.24
N MET A 72 -17.61 -55.02 -16.21
CA MET A 72 -18.58 -56.11 -16.37
C MET A 72 -19.89 -55.61 -16.98
N ALA A 73 -20.40 -54.45 -16.54
CA ALA A 73 -21.61 -53.83 -17.09
C ALA A 73 -21.43 -53.37 -18.55
N ALA A 74 -20.22 -52.92 -18.92
CA ALA A 74 -19.83 -52.59 -20.28
C ALA A 74 -19.51 -53.82 -21.16
N GLY A 75 -19.56 -55.05 -20.62
CA GLY A 75 -19.26 -56.29 -21.34
C GLY A 75 -17.77 -56.52 -21.64
N VAL A 76 -16.87 -55.70 -21.08
CA VAL A 76 -15.41 -55.83 -21.21
C VAL A 76 -14.88 -57.01 -20.40
N PHE A 77 -15.52 -57.29 -19.26
CA PHE A 77 -15.25 -58.49 -18.45
C PHE A 77 -16.45 -59.45 -18.43
N PRO A 78 -16.22 -60.77 -18.40
CA PRO A 78 -17.30 -61.76 -18.32
C PRO A 78 -18.00 -61.72 -16.96
N ALA A 79 -19.24 -62.19 -16.91
CA ALA A 79 -20.09 -62.16 -15.71
C ALA A 79 -19.54 -62.97 -14.52
N ASP A 80 -18.58 -63.87 -14.77
CA ASP A 80 -17.91 -64.69 -13.76
C ASP A 80 -16.45 -64.30 -13.49
N TYR A 81 -16.01 -63.13 -13.94
CA TYR A 81 -14.67 -62.58 -13.71
C TYR A 81 -14.27 -62.62 -12.22
N GLU A 82 -13.13 -63.26 -11.93
CA GLU A 82 -12.63 -63.46 -10.57
C GLU A 82 -11.54 -62.46 -10.21
N ILE A 83 -11.61 -61.96 -8.97
CA ILE A 83 -10.74 -60.91 -8.44
C ILE A 83 -9.93 -61.43 -7.24
N PRO A 84 -8.65 -61.04 -7.09
CA PRO A 84 -7.83 -61.41 -5.95
C PRO A 84 -8.27 -60.66 -4.69
N VAL A 85 -8.65 -61.40 -3.65
CA VAL A 85 -9.17 -60.90 -2.38
C VAL A 85 -8.42 -61.55 -1.21
N LYS A 86 -7.84 -60.73 -0.34
CA LYS A 86 -7.31 -61.15 0.97
C LYS A 86 -8.44 -61.13 1.99
N VAL A 87 -8.73 -62.27 2.59
CA VAL A 87 -9.84 -62.41 3.55
C VAL A 87 -9.34 -62.17 4.98
N LEU A 88 -10.00 -61.28 5.72
CA LEU A 88 -9.77 -61.08 7.15
C LEU A 88 -10.73 -61.94 7.98
N THR A 89 -10.27 -62.37 9.16
CA THR A 89 -11.08 -63.12 10.14
C THR A 89 -11.86 -62.19 11.06
N ASP A 90 -11.27 -61.06 11.43
CA ASP A 90 -11.74 -60.20 12.52
C ASP A 90 -12.12 -58.79 12.05
N ALA A 91 -13.13 -58.22 12.69
CA ALA A 91 -13.73 -56.94 12.27
C ALA A 91 -13.04 -55.70 12.88
N SER A 92 -12.22 -55.87 13.91
CA SER A 92 -11.33 -54.83 14.47
C SER A 92 -10.32 -54.31 13.45
N ASP A 93 -9.76 -55.25 12.70
CA ASP A 93 -8.64 -55.06 11.79
C ASP A 93 -9.10 -54.36 10.50
N VAL A 94 -10.39 -54.43 10.20
CA VAL A 94 -11.01 -53.86 9.00
C VAL A 94 -10.91 -52.34 8.96
N LEU A 95 -11.26 -51.66 10.05
CA LEU A 95 -11.25 -50.20 10.11
C LEU A 95 -9.81 -49.68 10.15
N GLU A 96 -8.92 -50.41 10.82
CA GLU A 96 -7.48 -50.15 10.89
C GLU A 96 -6.78 -50.32 9.53
N ILE A 97 -7.03 -51.42 8.81
CA ILE A 97 -6.45 -51.67 7.48
C ILE A 97 -7.06 -50.73 6.44
N SER A 98 -8.38 -50.46 6.50
CA SER A 98 -9.03 -49.49 5.60
C SER A 98 -8.48 -48.07 5.81
N LEU A 99 -8.23 -47.65 7.05
CA LEU A 99 -7.57 -46.36 7.31
C LEU A 99 -6.12 -46.36 6.86
N SER A 100 -5.34 -47.37 7.22
CA SER A 100 -3.91 -47.43 6.89
C SER A 100 -3.66 -47.47 5.38
N GLU A 101 -4.43 -48.27 4.63
CA GLU A 101 -4.29 -48.38 3.17
C GLU A 101 -4.60 -47.04 2.47
N ASN A 102 -5.62 -46.31 2.93
CA ASN A 102 -5.93 -44.98 2.40
C ASN A 102 -4.88 -43.94 2.84
N PHE A 103 -4.56 -43.84 4.14
CA PHE A 103 -3.66 -42.83 4.70
C PHE A 103 -2.26 -42.86 4.09
N PHE A 104 -1.77 -44.02 3.63
CA PHE A 104 -0.42 -44.18 3.08
C PHE A 104 -0.31 -44.25 1.55
N ASN A 105 -1.41 -44.35 0.76
CA ASN A 105 -1.31 -44.54 -0.70
C ASN A 105 -2.07 -43.53 -1.58
N LEU A 106 -3.06 -42.81 -1.07
CA LEU A 106 -3.79 -41.77 -1.82
C LEU A 106 -4.28 -40.69 -0.87
N GLU A 107 -4.36 -39.44 -1.34
CA GLU A 107 -4.87 -38.32 -0.54
C GLU A 107 -6.32 -38.60 -0.09
N MET A 108 -6.46 -38.89 1.20
CA MET A 108 -7.74 -38.98 1.89
C MET A 108 -8.17 -37.57 2.28
N ASN A 109 -9.43 -37.22 2.03
CA ASN A 109 -9.94 -35.89 2.35
C ASN A 109 -9.70 -35.57 3.84
N PRO A 110 -9.20 -34.36 4.18
CA PRO A 110 -8.92 -33.99 5.56
C PRO A 110 -10.10 -34.17 6.53
N ALA A 111 -11.34 -33.90 6.10
CA ALA A 111 -12.54 -34.06 6.91
C ALA A 111 -12.89 -35.54 7.17
N ASP A 112 -12.81 -36.40 6.14
CA ASP A 112 -12.99 -37.87 6.27
C ASP A 112 -12.00 -38.44 7.32
N ALA A 113 -10.75 -37.98 7.30
CA ALA A 113 -9.73 -38.38 8.28
C ALA A 113 -10.06 -37.91 9.72
N CYS A 114 -10.64 -36.72 9.88
CA CYS A 114 -11.00 -36.17 11.18
C CYS A 114 -12.18 -36.92 11.81
N ARG A 115 -13.26 -37.18 11.06
CA ARG A 115 -14.39 -38.00 11.55
C ARG A 115 -13.95 -39.43 11.86
N ALA A 116 -13.08 -40.05 11.06
CA ALA A 116 -12.64 -41.42 11.33
C ALA A 116 -11.81 -41.56 12.62
N PHE A 117 -11.05 -40.54 13.03
CA PHE A 117 -10.40 -40.54 14.35
C PHE A 117 -11.39 -40.28 15.49
N GLN A 118 -12.42 -39.45 15.27
CA GLN A 118 -13.54 -39.26 16.21
C GLN A 118 -14.28 -40.59 16.44
N ASP A 119 -14.66 -41.30 15.37
CA ASP A 119 -15.32 -42.61 15.41
C ASP A 119 -14.54 -43.63 16.26
N ILE A 120 -13.20 -43.66 16.16
CA ILE A 120 -12.38 -44.58 16.97
C ILE A 120 -12.41 -44.22 18.47
N ILE A 121 -12.42 -42.93 18.82
CA ILE A 121 -12.54 -42.52 20.23
C ILE A 121 -13.96 -42.81 20.75
N GLU A 122 -14.99 -42.55 19.95
CA GLU A 122 -16.37 -42.71 20.39
C GLU A 122 -16.83 -44.17 20.42
N ILE A 123 -16.41 -45.01 19.47
CA ILE A 123 -16.82 -46.41 19.35
C ILE A 123 -15.84 -47.35 20.07
N GLU A 124 -14.53 -47.22 19.83
CA GLU A 124 -13.52 -48.11 20.42
C GLU A 124 -13.02 -47.65 21.81
N LYS A 125 -13.42 -46.45 22.28
CA LYS A 125 -13.02 -45.85 23.58
C LYS A 125 -11.51 -45.74 23.79
N LYS A 126 -10.76 -45.55 22.70
CA LYS A 126 -9.29 -45.38 22.69
C LYS A 126 -8.87 -43.92 22.92
N THR A 127 -7.64 -43.71 23.37
CA THR A 127 -7.07 -42.37 23.54
C THR A 127 -6.38 -41.89 22.25
N PRO A 128 -6.12 -40.56 22.10
CA PRO A 128 -5.30 -40.05 20.99
C PRO A 128 -3.90 -40.67 20.91
N ALA A 129 -3.32 -41.08 22.06
CA ALA A 129 -2.03 -41.76 22.12
C ALA A 129 -2.09 -43.20 21.58
N ASP A 130 -3.18 -43.92 21.85
CA ASP A 130 -3.41 -45.26 21.28
C ASP A 130 -3.58 -45.18 19.76
N ILE A 131 -4.33 -44.19 19.27
CA ILE A 131 -4.53 -43.94 17.83
C ILE A 131 -3.19 -43.59 17.17
N ALA A 132 -2.42 -42.69 17.77
CA ALA A 132 -1.09 -42.32 17.28
C ALA A 132 -0.17 -43.54 17.15
N LYS A 133 -0.11 -44.37 18.21
CA LYS A 133 0.67 -45.62 18.22
C LYS A 133 0.18 -46.66 17.21
N ARG A 134 -1.14 -46.76 16.98
CA ARG A 134 -1.77 -47.69 16.03
C ARG A 134 -1.43 -47.37 14.57
N PHE A 135 -1.46 -46.09 14.20
CA PHE A 135 -1.25 -45.64 12.82
C PHE A 135 0.16 -45.11 12.52
N GLY A 136 1.10 -45.17 13.48
CA GLY A 136 2.47 -44.67 13.30
C GLY A 136 2.57 -43.13 13.23
N LEU A 137 1.60 -42.44 13.84
CA LEU A 137 1.48 -40.97 13.82
C LEU A 137 1.96 -40.36 15.15
N THR A 138 2.11 -39.04 15.19
CA THR A 138 2.32 -38.33 16.47
C THR A 138 0.99 -38.03 17.15
N GLU A 139 0.96 -38.06 18.48
CA GLU A 139 -0.23 -37.69 19.25
C GLU A 139 -0.67 -36.23 18.96
N ARG A 140 0.28 -35.34 18.70
CA ARG A 140 0.02 -33.96 18.26
C ARG A 140 -0.78 -33.91 16.95
N PHE A 141 -0.46 -34.76 15.97
CA PHE A 141 -1.20 -34.85 14.71
C PHE A 141 -2.63 -35.35 14.93
N VAL A 142 -2.81 -36.42 15.72
CA VAL A 142 -4.13 -36.97 16.05
C VAL A 142 -4.99 -35.94 16.78
N ARG A 143 -4.44 -35.26 17.80
CA ARG A 143 -5.14 -34.18 18.53
C ARG A 143 -5.52 -33.01 17.61
N GLY A 144 -4.66 -32.64 16.65
CA GLY A 144 -4.98 -31.62 15.64
C GLY A 144 -6.19 -31.98 14.78
N ARG A 145 -6.24 -33.22 14.27
CA ARG A 145 -7.38 -33.74 13.49
C ARG A 145 -8.67 -33.82 14.31
N LEU A 146 -8.59 -34.23 15.57
CA LEU A 146 -9.75 -34.25 16.47
C LEU A 146 -10.28 -32.84 16.79
N ARG A 147 -9.41 -31.82 16.85
CA ARG A 147 -9.83 -30.42 17.01
C ARG A 147 -10.55 -29.89 15.78
N LEU A 148 -10.17 -30.34 14.57
CA LEU A 148 -10.88 -30.03 13.32
C LEU A 148 -12.23 -30.76 13.22
N ALA A 149 -12.38 -31.96 13.78
CA ALA A 149 -13.65 -32.70 13.82
C ALA A 149 -14.77 -31.98 14.62
N ASN A 150 -14.40 -31.02 15.46
CA ASN A 150 -15.28 -30.22 16.32
C ASN A 150 -15.43 -28.77 15.82
N LEU A 151 -15.13 -28.50 14.55
CA LEU A 151 -15.47 -27.22 13.91
C LEU A 151 -16.99 -27.09 13.76
N ALA A 152 -17.46 -25.84 13.66
CA ALA A 152 -18.83 -25.53 13.26
C ALA A 152 -19.17 -26.18 11.90
N GLU A 153 -20.37 -26.77 11.79
CA GLU A 153 -20.74 -27.59 10.64
C GLU A 153 -20.55 -26.88 9.27
N PRO A 154 -20.87 -25.58 9.07
CA PRO A 154 -20.59 -24.90 7.80
C PRO A 154 -19.10 -24.89 7.40
N VAL A 155 -18.21 -24.69 8.39
CA VAL A 155 -16.75 -24.70 8.18
C VAL A 155 -16.24 -26.12 7.92
N PHE A 156 -16.81 -27.10 8.63
CA PHE A 156 -16.44 -28.50 8.47
C PHE A 156 -16.87 -29.07 7.10
N GLU A 157 -18.08 -28.73 6.65
CA GLU A 157 -18.61 -29.13 5.35
C GLU A 157 -17.83 -28.44 4.21
N ALA A 158 -17.48 -27.16 4.35
CA ALA A 158 -16.62 -26.46 3.38
C ALA A 158 -15.22 -27.11 3.26
N LEU A 159 -14.65 -27.64 4.35
CA LEU A 159 -13.42 -28.44 4.30
C LEU A 159 -13.65 -29.80 3.62
N ARG A 160 -14.78 -30.46 3.87
CA ARG A 160 -15.14 -31.74 3.25
C ARG A 160 -15.32 -31.61 1.73
N GLU A 161 -15.84 -30.48 1.27
CA GLU A 161 -16.05 -30.18 -0.15
C GLU A 161 -14.80 -29.58 -0.84
N ASN A 162 -13.73 -29.34 -0.07
CA ASN A 162 -12.50 -28.64 -0.48
C ASN A 162 -12.73 -27.18 -0.93
N ALA A 163 -13.85 -26.56 -0.54
CA ALA A 163 -14.11 -25.14 -0.74
C ALA A 163 -13.19 -24.26 0.12
N ILE A 164 -12.70 -24.78 1.25
CA ILE A 164 -11.58 -24.22 2.01
C ILE A 164 -10.42 -25.21 2.13
N THR A 165 -9.20 -24.69 2.26
CA THR A 165 -8.01 -25.51 2.51
C THR A 165 -7.92 -25.95 3.98
N LEU A 166 -7.08 -26.95 4.23
CA LEU A 166 -6.79 -27.42 5.59
C LEU A 166 -6.27 -26.30 6.50
N ASP A 167 -5.41 -25.41 6.01
CA ASP A 167 -4.81 -24.35 6.84
C ASP A 167 -5.81 -23.22 7.17
N VAL A 168 -6.81 -23.00 6.31
CA VAL A 168 -7.97 -22.14 6.60
C VAL A 168 -8.83 -22.77 7.69
N ALA A 169 -9.13 -24.07 7.62
CA ALA A 169 -9.85 -24.77 8.68
C ALA A 169 -9.08 -24.78 10.02
N ILE A 170 -7.74 -24.87 9.98
CA ILE A 170 -6.87 -24.72 11.17
C ILE A 170 -6.92 -23.29 11.74
N ALA A 171 -7.15 -22.26 10.91
CA ALA A 171 -7.38 -20.90 11.40
C ALA A 171 -8.72 -20.79 12.16
N TYR A 172 -9.80 -21.39 11.65
CA TYR A 172 -11.09 -21.45 12.36
C TYR A 172 -11.02 -22.24 13.68
N ALA A 173 -10.22 -23.30 13.72
CA ALA A 173 -9.98 -24.08 14.93
C ALA A 173 -9.16 -23.35 16.02
N SER A 174 -8.82 -22.06 15.85
CA SER A 174 -8.15 -21.24 16.88
C SER A 174 -9.02 -21.06 18.13
N THR A 175 -10.30 -20.75 17.98
CA THR A 175 -11.30 -20.80 19.06
C THR A 175 -11.98 -22.18 19.13
N SER A 176 -12.62 -22.48 20.25
CA SER A 176 -13.55 -23.60 20.40
C SER A 176 -15.03 -23.20 20.32
N ASP A 177 -15.34 -21.91 20.17
CA ASP A 177 -16.72 -21.45 20.03
C ASP A 177 -17.23 -21.65 18.60
N THR A 178 -18.17 -22.59 18.43
CA THR A 178 -18.74 -22.94 17.13
C THR A 178 -19.69 -21.87 16.58
N SER A 179 -20.31 -21.05 17.44
CA SER A 179 -21.20 -19.96 17.00
C SER A 179 -20.37 -18.83 16.40
N ARG A 180 -19.27 -18.43 17.07
CA ARG A 180 -18.34 -17.42 16.54
C ARG A 180 -17.61 -17.91 15.28
N GLN A 181 -17.26 -19.20 15.20
CA GLN A 181 -16.72 -19.80 13.97
C GLN A 181 -17.70 -19.68 12.79
N ALA A 182 -18.99 -20.02 12.99
CA ALA A 182 -20.00 -19.92 11.94
C ALA A 182 -20.24 -18.47 11.51
N SER A 183 -20.40 -17.56 12.46
CA SER A 183 -20.58 -16.11 12.22
C SER A 183 -19.42 -15.52 11.40
N VAL A 184 -18.15 -15.77 11.79
CA VAL A 184 -16.98 -15.27 11.05
C VAL A 184 -16.79 -15.98 9.70
N PHE A 185 -17.31 -17.20 9.53
CA PHE A 185 -17.32 -17.87 8.24
C PHE A 185 -18.34 -17.27 7.27
N GLU A 186 -19.54 -16.97 7.75
CA GLU A 186 -20.60 -16.30 6.97
C GLU A 186 -20.22 -14.85 6.63
N GLN A 187 -19.67 -14.09 7.59
CA GLN A 187 -19.19 -12.71 7.36
C GLN A 187 -18.06 -12.61 6.33
N LEU A 188 -17.19 -13.62 6.24
CA LEU A 188 -16.10 -13.66 5.26
C LEU A 188 -16.50 -14.34 3.94
N ALA A 189 -17.64 -15.02 3.86
CA ALA A 189 -18.09 -15.71 2.65
C ALA A 189 -18.39 -14.71 1.51
N GLY A 190 -17.64 -14.81 0.41
CA GLY A 190 -17.71 -13.87 -0.71
C GLY A 190 -16.76 -12.68 -0.63
N SER A 191 -16.09 -12.46 0.52
CA SER A 191 -15.00 -11.49 0.62
C SER A 191 -13.71 -12.01 -0.03
N TYR A 192 -12.85 -11.12 -0.52
CA TYR A 192 -11.50 -11.49 -0.99
C TYR A 192 -10.62 -12.08 0.14
N SER A 193 -10.99 -11.84 1.40
CA SER A 193 -10.30 -12.31 2.60
C SER A 193 -10.72 -13.70 3.09
N ALA A 194 -11.66 -14.39 2.42
CA ALA A 194 -12.14 -15.72 2.81
C ALA A 194 -11.02 -16.78 2.95
N GLY A 195 -9.90 -16.61 2.22
CA GLY A 195 -8.71 -17.47 2.32
C GLY A 195 -7.59 -16.94 3.23
N ASN A 196 -7.75 -15.77 3.86
CA ASN A 196 -6.68 -15.09 4.60
C ASN A 196 -6.62 -15.57 6.06
N LEU A 197 -5.68 -16.47 6.34
CA LEU A 197 -5.42 -17.06 7.67
C LEU A 197 -5.25 -16.00 8.79
N ASN A 198 -4.70 -14.83 8.48
CA ASN A 198 -4.44 -13.79 9.47
C ASN A 198 -5.68 -12.91 9.71
N GLU A 199 -6.51 -12.69 8.67
CA GLU A 199 -7.83 -12.07 8.82
C GLU A 199 -8.73 -12.93 9.70
N ILE A 200 -8.87 -14.21 9.35
CA ILE A 200 -9.69 -15.18 10.09
C ILE A 200 -9.27 -15.23 11.57
N ARG A 201 -7.96 -15.31 11.85
CA ARG A 201 -7.44 -15.27 13.22
C ARG A 201 -7.73 -13.95 13.93
N ARG A 202 -7.66 -12.80 13.25
CA ARG A 202 -8.02 -11.51 13.86
C ARG A 202 -9.50 -11.47 14.21
N GLN A 203 -10.39 -11.79 13.27
CA GLN A 203 -11.84 -11.79 13.48
C GLN A 203 -12.29 -12.74 14.59
N LEU A 204 -11.64 -13.91 14.73
CA LEU A 204 -11.90 -14.85 15.83
C LEU A 204 -11.27 -14.43 17.16
N ALA A 205 -10.19 -13.64 17.15
CA ALA A 205 -9.53 -13.11 18.36
C ALA A 205 -10.16 -11.79 18.87
N VAL A 206 -10.85 -11.04 18.01
CA VAL A 206 -11.63 -9.82 18.34
C VAL A 206 -12.91 -10.13 19.15
N GLY A 207 -13.15 -11.39 19.49
CA GLY A 207 -14.38 -11.86 20.15
C GLY A 207 -14.68 -11.30 21.55
N GLY A 208 -13.88 -10.40 22.13
CA GLY A 208 -14.18 -9.81 23.43
C GLY A 208 -13.63 -8.40 23.65
N TYR A 209 -14.42 -7.58 24.35
CA TYR A 209 -14.10 -6.19 24.70
C TYR A 209 -13.78 -6.08 26.20
N LYS A 210 -12.90 -5.16 26.57
CA LYS A 210 -12.72 -4.82 27.99
C LYS A 210 -13.85 -3.92 28.46
N GLY A 211 -14.19 -3.95 29.74
CA GLY A 211 -15.15 -3.00 30.32
C GLY A 211 -14.74 -1.51 30.13
N SER A 212 -13.45 -1.24 29.94
CA SER A 212 -12.92 0.10 29.58
C SER A 212 -12.99 0.45 28.09
N ASP A 213 -13.49 -0.43 27.22
CA ASP A 213 -13.59 -0.13 25.79
C ASP A 213 -14.78 0.81 25.53
N PRO A 214 -14.65 1.86 24.69
CA PRO A 214 -15.75 2.77 24.38
C PRO A 214 -17.05 2.08 23.95
N LYS A 215 -17.00 0.92 23.28
CA LYS A 215 -18.20 0.13 22.95
C LYS A 215 -18.84 -0.53 24.18
N ALA A 216 -18.04 -1.09 25.08
CA ALA A 216 -18.53 -1.70 26.31
C ALA A 216 -19.13 -0.63 27.25
N VAL A 217 -18.49 0.53 27.33
CA VAL A 217 -18.99 1.69 28.09
C VAL A 217 -20.32 2.20 27.51
N LEU A 218 -20.43 2.32 26.18
CA LEU A 218 -21.67 2.73 25.50
C LEU A 218 -22.84 1.76 25.76
N VAL A 219 -22.59 0.46 25.69
CA VAL A 219 -23.60 -0.59 25.91
C VAL A 219 -24.02 -0.65 27.38
N GLY A 220 -23.07 -0.55 28.30
CA GLY A 220 -23.30 -0.69 29.73
C GLY A 220 -23.50 -2.15 30.16
N ARG A 221 -22.87 -2.51 31.28
CA ARG A 221 -22.82 -3.89 31.80
C ARG A 221 -24.20 -4.55 31.94
N GLU A 222 -25.18 -3.82 32.48
CA GLU A 222 -26.51 -4.37 32.76
C GLU A 222 -27.25 -4.76 31.47
N ALA A 223 -27.09 -4.01 30.37
CA ALA A 223 -27.69 -4.34 29.08
C ALA A 223 -26.99 -5.56 28.44
N TYR A 224 -25.67 -5.65 28.58
CA TYR A 224 -24.87 -6.77 28.11
C TYR A 224 -25.22 -8.08 28.82
N GLU A 225 -25.26 -8.08 30.15
CA GLU A 225 -25.68 -9.24 30.95
C GLU A 225 -27.16 -9.61 30.69
N ALA A 226 -28.04 -8.63 30.49
CA ALA A 226 -29.45 -8.87 30.15
C ALA A 226 -29.65 -9.47 28.75
N ALA A 227 -28.76 -9.19 27.79
CA ALA A 227 -28.71 -9.84 26.48
C ALA A 227 -28.09 -11.25 26.52
N GLY A 228 -27.57 -11.69 27.68
CA GLY A 228 -26.96 -13.00 27.88
C GLY A 228 -25.45 -13.05 27.69
N GLY A 229 -24.78 -11.90 27.57
CA GLY A 229 -23.33 -11.80 27.44
C GLY A 229 -22.58 -12.27 28.68
N ARG A 230 -21.42 -12.91 28.47
CA ARG A 230 -20.59 -13.52 29.51
C ARG A 230 -19.39 -12.63 29.84
N ILE A 231 -19.10 -12.44 31.12
CA ILE A 231 -17.95 -11.66 31.60
C ILE A 231 -16.99 -12.60 32.34
N ASP A 232 -15.69 -12.52 32.01
CA ASP A 232 -14.60 -13.15 32.76
C ASP A 232 -13.87 -12.11 33.62
N GLY A 233 -13.57 -12.49 34.86
CA GLY A 233 -13.01 -11.62 35.88
C GLY A 233 -12.65 -12.39 37.16
N ASP A 234 -11.37 -12.39 37.51
CA ASP A 234 -10.85 -12.87 38.78
C ASP A 234 -11.12 -11.85 39.91
N LEU A 235 -10.91 -12.25 41.17
CA LEU A 235 -11.11 -11.48 42.40
C LEU A 235 -10.31 -10.16 42.49
N PHE A 236 -9.41 -9.90 41.54
CA PHE A 236 -8.60 -8.67 41.42
C PHE A 236 -9.02 -7.77 40.26
N THR A 237 -10.11 -8.12 39.56
CA THR A 237 -10.60 -7.42 38.36
C THR A 237 -11.67 -6.40 38.75
N ASP A 238 -11.70 -5.27 38.05
CA ASP A 238 -12.71 -4.23 38.18
C ASP A 238 -13.52 -4.05 36.89
N ALA A 239 -14.55 -3.20 36.94
CA ALA A 239 -15.44 -2.93 35.81
C ALA A 239 -14.75 -2.27 34.59
N SER A 240 -13.48 -1.86 34.69
CA SER A 240 -12.68 -1.37 33.56
C SER A 240 -11.80 -2.47 32.95
N SER A 241 -11.33 -3.40 33.79
CA SER A 241 -10.36 -4.44 33.44
C SER A 241 -10.99 -5.79 33.11
N GLU A 242 -12.27 -6.00 33.41
CA GLU A 242 -13.02 -7.22 33.11
C GLU A 242 -13.20 -7.47 31.61
N MET A 243 -13.27 -8.74 31.24
CA MET A 243 -13.24 -9.21 29.85
C MET A 243 -14.62 -9.72 29.44
N TRP A 244 -15.34 -8.96 28.62
CA TRP A 244 -16.62 -9.35 28.07
C TRP A 244 -16.37 -10.29 26.88
N LEU A 245 -16.86 -11.54 26.94
CA LEU A 245 -16.43 -12.67 26.08
C LEU A 245 -17.24 -12.87 24.79
N ASP A 246 -18.38 -12.19 24.69
CA ASP A 246 -19.33 -12.26 23.56
C ASP A 246 -19.38 -10.91 22.87
N GLY A 247 -18.31 -10.56 22.14
CA GLY A 247 -18.15 -9.25 21.49
C GLY A 247 -19.23 -8.94 20.45
N ASP A 248 -19.85 -9.95 19.84
CA ASP A 248 -20.96 -9.79 18.90
C ASP A 248 -22.24 -9.23 19.55
N ILE A 249 -22.47 -9.52 20.84
CA ILE A 249 -23.55 -8.90 21.62
C ILE A 249 -23.22 -7.43 21.90
N VAL A 250 -21.95 -7.10 22.17
CA VAL A 250 -21.50 -5.70 22.37
C VAL A 250 -21.67 -4.91 21.08
N ASP A 251 -21.24 -5.45 19.94
CA ASP A 251 -21.35 -4.80 18.64
C ASP A 251 -22.81 -4.53 18.25
N GLN A 252 -23.71 -5.51 18.42
CA GLN A 252 -25.15 -5.34 18.15
C GLN A 252 -25.81 -4.29 19.05
N LEU A 253 -25.49 -4.27 20.35
CA LEU A 253 -26.05 -3.29 21.29
C LEU A 253 -25.46 -1.88 21.06
N ALA A 254 -24.18 -1.77 20.71
CA ALA A 254 -23.53 -0.51 20.39
C ALA A 254 -24.09 0.08 19.09
N GLU A 255 -24.27 -0.73 18.04
CA GLU A 255 -24.88 -0.30 16.77
C GLU A 255 -26.33 0.16 16.99
N ALA A 256 -27.12 -0.57 17.78
CA ALA A 256 -28.49 -0.17 18.13
C ALA A 256 -28.54 1.15 18.94
N ALA A 257 -27.62 1.35 19.88
CA ALA A 257 -27.50 2.58 20.66
C ALA A 257 -27.10 3.78 19.79
N LEU A 258 -26.12 3.61 18.90
CA LEU A 258 -25.70 4.65 17.95
C LEU A 258 -26.80 4.98 16.94
N ALA A 259 -27.54 3.99 16.44
CA ALA A 259 -28.67 4.21 15.54
C ALA A 259 -29.81 5.00 16.23
N ALA A 260 -30.08 4.72 17.50
CA ALA A 260 -31.03 5.50 18.30
C ALA A 260 -30.56 6.95 18.55
N ALA A 261 -29.26 7.16 18.78
CA ALA A 261 -28.67 8.49 18.93
C ALA A 261 -28.68 9.28 17.60
N ALA A 262 -28.32 8.64 16.49
CA ALA A 262 -28.36 9.21 15.15
C ALA A 262 -29.79 9.63 14.74
N ALA A 263 -30.80 8.83 15.07
CA ALA A 263 -32.20 9.18 14.83
C ALA A 263 -32.65 10.42 15.63
N GLN A 264 -32.31 10.49 16.92
CA GLN A 264 -32.59 11.65 17.77
C GLN A 264 -31.86 12.91 17.29
N LEU A 265 -30.60 12.77 16.87
CA LEU A 265 -29.81 13.87 16.30
C LEU A 265 -30.45 14.41 15.02
N ARG A 266 -30.91 13.53 14.13
CA ARG A 266 -31.60 13.90 12.88
C ARG A 266 -32.91 14.65 13.15
N GLU A 267 -33.69 14.21 14.13
CA GLU A 267 -34.93 14.89 14.54
C GLU A 267 -34.67 16.25 15.20
N ARG A 268 -33.56 16.40 15.95
CA ARG A 268 -33.21 17.64 16.67
C ARG A 268 -32.58 18.70 15.77
N GLU A 269 -31.63 18.33 14.91
CA GLU A 269 -30.80 19.25 14.13
C GLU A 269 -31.27 19.42 12.66
N GLY A 270 -32.03 18.45 12.14
CA GLY A 270 -32.63 18.49 10.80
C GLY A 270 -31.78 17.93 9.65
N TYR A 271 -30.69 17.20 9.93
CA TYR A 271 -29.78 16.66 8.92
C TYR A 271 -30.46 15.81 7.82
N ALA A 272 -29.96 15.93 6.59
CA ALA A 272 -30.42 15.14 5.45
C ALA A 272 -30.19 13.64 5.69
N GLU A 273 -29.01 13.27 6.20
CA GLU A 273 -28.65 11.92 6.60
C GLU A 273 -27.79 11.96 7.87
N VAL A 274 -27.85 10.89 8.67
CA VAL A 274 -26.92 10.69 9.80
C VAL A 274 -26.39 9.26 9.74
N ARG A 275 -25.12 9.09 9.39
CA ARG A 275 -24.43 7.80 9.26
C ARG A 275 -23.82 7.38 10.60
N VAL A 276 -23.91 6.10 10.93
CA VAL A 276 -23.41 5.51 12.18
C VAL A 276 -22.07 4.84 11.94
N ILE A 277 -21.06 5.19 12.74
CA ILE A 277 -19.74 4.57 12.72
C ILE A 277 -19.45 3.97 14.10
N SER A 278 -19.32 2.65 14.17
CA SER A 278 -19.03 1.90 15.40
C SER A 278 -17.54 1.94 15.79
N ALA A 279 -16.93 3.13 15.70
CA ALA A 279 -15.53 3.42 16.03
C ALA A 279 -15.38 4.87 16.53
N GLY A 280 -14.20 5.20 17.08
CA GLY A 280 -13.89 6.55 17.59
C GLY A 280 -13.35 7.56 16.57
N HIS A 281 -13.39 7.24 15.28
CA HIS A 281 -13.13 8.17 14.18
C HIS A 281 -13.89 7.70 12.94
N VAL A 282 -14.13 8.59 11.98
CA VAL A 282 -14.71 8.23 10.68
C VAL A 282 -13.57 7.74 9.76
N PRO A 283 -13.60 6.50 9.24
CA PRO A 283 -12.58 6.02 8.31
C PRO A 283 -12.62 6.76 6.99
N TYR A 284 -11.46 7.01 6.38
CA TYR A 284 -11.34 7.71 5.09
C TYR A 284 -12.24 7.14 3.96
N MET A 285 -12.49 5.83 3.96
CA MET A 285 -13.37 5.19 2.95
C MET A 285 -14.83 5.65 3.00
N GLU A 286 -15.30 6.18 4.14
CA GLU A 286 -16.66 6.71 4.30
C GLU A 286 -16.79 8.16 3.79
N THR A 287 -15.67 8.88 3.70
CA THR A 287 -15.63 10.31 3.35
C THR A 287 -14.94 10.60 2.02
N CYS A 288 -14.16 9.67 1.46
CA CYS A 288 -13.39 9.88 0.23
C CYS A 288 -14.21 10.21 -1.03
N ASN A 289 -15.51 9.89 -1.01
CA ASN A 289 -16.46 10.19 -2.09
C ASN A 289 -17.43 11.32 -1.73
N LEU A 290 -17.22 12.02 -0.60
CA LEU A 290 -18.08 13.10 -0.11
C LEU A 290 -17.33 14.43 -0.09
N ASN A 291 -18.04 15.53 -0.34
CA ASN A 291 -17.49 16.86 -0.17
C ASN A 291 -17.74 17.35 1.26
N ARG A 292 -16.72 17.90 1.93
CA ARG A 292 -16.92 18.60 3.21
C ARG A 292 -17.85 19.81 2.99
N VAL A 293 -18.80 20.01 3.90
CA VAL A 293 -19.54 21.28 4.03
C VAL A 293 -18.65 22.24 4.82
N VAL A 294 -18.39 23.41 4.24
CA VAL A 294 -17.65 24.52 4.87
C VAL A 294 -18.67 25.58 5.25
N GLY A 295 -18.70 25.97 6.53
CA GLY A 295 -19.56 27.06 6.99
C GLY A 295 -18.91 28.43 6.78
N GLU A 296 -19.70 29.51 6.93
CA GLU A 296 -19.12 30.85 7.01
C GLU A 296 -18.46 31.03 8.40
N PRO A 297 -17.22 31.55 8.51
CA PRO A 297 -16.60 31.75 9.81
C PRO A 297 -17.41 32.73 10.65
N ILE A 298 -17.65 32.43 11.92
CA ILE A 298 -18.45 33.31 12.79
C ILE A 298 -17.74 34.67 12.91
N PRO A 299 -18.40 35.78 12.55
CA PRO A 299 -17.79 37.10 12.64
C PRO A 299 -17.51 37.44 14.11
N LEU A 300 -16.28 37.90 14.37
CA LEU A 300 -15.82 38.33 15.68
C LEU A 300 -16.81 39.32 16.32
N THR A 301 -17.05 39.17 17.62
CA THR A 301 -17.85 40.16 18.35
C THR A 301 -17.09 41.49 18.42
N VAL A 302 -17.81 42.61 18.55
CA VAL A 302 -17.19 43.95 18.69
C VAL A 302 -16.24 44.02 19.90
N GLU A 303 -16.48 43.20 20.93
CA GLU A 303 -15.60 43.06 22.10
C GLU A 303 -14.35 42.22 21.79
N ALA A 304 -14.48 41.12 21.04
CA ALA A 304 -13.35 40.29 20.60
C ALA A 304 -12.45 41.03 19.58
N GLU A 305 -13.04 41.78 18.65
CA GLU A 305 -12.31 42.60 17.68
C GLU A 305 -11.62 43.80 18.36
N GLY A 306 -12.25 44.38 19.39
CA GLY A 306 -11.63 45.34 20.31
C GLY A 306 -10.50 44.74 21.14
N ARG A 307 -10.57 43.44 21.50
CA ARG A 307 -9.48 42.76 22.22
C ARG A 307 -8.33 42.40 21.28
N LYS A 308 -8.61 41.88 20.08
CA LYS A 308 -7.62 41.63 19.01
C LYS A 308 -6.82 42.89 18.67
N THR A 309 -7.48 44.01 18.45
CA THR A 309 -6.78 45.28 18.14
C THR A 309 -5.92 45.77 19.31
N ALA A 310 -6.32 45.51 20.56
CA ALA A 310 -5.48 45.78 21.73
C ALA A 310 -4.29 44.80 21.89
N ILE A 311 -4.45 43.53 21.51
CA ILE A 311 -3.37 42.53 21.52
C ILE A 311 -2.31 42.88 20.47
N ASN A 312 -2.71 43.15 19.23
CA ASN A 312 -1.79 43.55 18.16
C ASN A 312 -0.97 44.79 18.54
N ALA A 313 -1.60 45.82 19.10
CA ALA A 313 -0.90 47.03 19.55
C ALA A 313 0.03 46.80 20.76
N GLU A 314 -0.17 45.73 21.55
CA GLU A 314 0.75 45.32 22.62
C GLU A 314 1.96 44.56 22.04
N LEU A 315 1.74 43.72 21.02
CA LEU A 315 2.80 43.01 20.28
C LEU A 315 3.70 43.98 19.49
N GLU A 316 3.11 44.92 18.74
CA GLU A 316 3.83 45.97 18.00
C GLU A 316 4.74 46.82 18.91
N GLU A 317 4.27 47.15 20.13
CA GLU A 317 5.08 47.88 21.11
C GLU A 317 6.21 47.03 21.71
N ILE A 318 5.97 45.73 21.93
CA ILE A 318 7.01 44.78 22.38
C ILE A 318 8.10 44.62 21.32
N GLU A 319 7.72 44.46 20.05
CA GLU A 319 8.63 44.37 18.90
C GLU A 319 9.45 45.65 18.74
N ARG A 320 8.80 46.82 18.75
CA ARG A 320 9.47 48.13 18.69
C ARG A 320 10.49 48.36 19.80
N VAL A 321 10.24 47.83 21.00
CA VAL A 321 11.19 47.89 22.13
C VAL A 321 12.32 46.87 21.97
N ALA A 322 12.04 45.69 21.40
CA ALA A 322 13.06 44.69 21.07
C ALA A 322 13.99 45.16 19.94
N GLU A 323 13.50 45.87 18.92
CA GLU A 323 14.33 46.51 17.89
C GLU A 323 15.32 47.53 18.48
N GLU A 324 14.87 48.37 19.42
CA GLU A 324 15.74 49.36 20.08
C GLU A 324 16.75 48.71 21.06
N ALA A 325 16.44 47.52 21.60
CA ALA A 325 17.32 46.74 22.46
C ALA A 325 18.29 45.80 21.71
N GLY A 326 17.90 45.34 20.52
CA GLY A 326 18.63 44.36 19.70
C GLY A 326 18.35 42.88 20.04
N ASP A 327 17.47 42.59 21.00
CA ASP A 327 17.02 41.25 21.41
C ASP A 327 15.72 41.36 22.24
N TYR A 328 14.96 40.26 22.40
CA TYR A 328 13.81 40.19 23.30
C TYR A 328 14.25 39.77 24.71
N SER A 329 13.68 40.37 25.75
CA SER A 329 13.84 39.84 27.12
C SER A 329 12.98 38.60 27.36
N GLU A 330 13.36 37.77 28.34
CA GLU A 330 12.56 36.60 28.77
C GLU A 330 11.12 37.00 29.15
N GLU A 331 10.93 38.19 29.74
CA GLU A 331 9.63 38.76 30.08
C GLU A 331 8.81 39.17 28.84
N GLN A 332 9.46 39.69 27.79
CA GLN A 332 8.82 39.99 26.51
C GLN A 332 8.45 38.72 25.74
N SER A 333 9.35 37.74 25.63
CA SER A 333 9.09 36.47 24.95
C SER A 333 7.91 35.73 25.59
N SER A 334 7.89 35.62 26.93
CA SER A 334 6.77 35.03 27.68
C SER A 334 5.47 35.81 27.53
N ARG A 335 5.54 37.11 27.20
CA ARG A 335 4.37 37.96 26.96
C ARG A 335 3.85 37.84 25.53
N ILE A 336 4.72 37.65 24.55
CA ILE A 336 4.36 37.35 23.15
C ILE A 336 3.59 36.03 23.10
N GLU A 337 4.17 34.94 23.61
CA GLU A 337 3.54 33.60 23.67
C GLU A 337 2.12 33.67 24.27
N ALA A 338 1.96 34.31 25.43
CA ALA A 338 0.67 34.48 26.10
C ALA A 338 -0.31 35.46 25.42
N LEU A 339 0.14 36.27 24.46
CA LEU A 339 -0.70 37.16 23.63
C LEU A 339 -1.08 36.48 22.31
N GLU A 340 -0.21 35.64 21.76
CA GLU A 340 -0.46 34.80 20.59
C GLU A 340 -1.47 33.69 20.92
N ASP A 341 -1.32 33.00 22.06
CA ASP A 341 -2.31 32.06 22.62
C ASP A 341 -3.70 32.70 22.76
N GLU A 342 -3.75 33.93 23.30
CA GLU A 342 -5.02 34.67 23.48
C GLU A 342 -5.61 35.09 22.13
N LEU A 343 -4.78 35.42 21.15
CA LEU A 343 -5.20 35.77 19.80
C LEU A 343 -5.72 34.56 19.01
N GLU A 344 -5.05 33.40 19.10
CA GLU A 344 -5.54 32.15 18.48
C GLU A 344 -6.89 31.74 19.10
N SER A 345 -6.99 31.74 20.43
CA SER A 345 -8.25 31.45 21.15
C SER A 345 -9.38 32.47 20.87
N LEU A 346 -9.07 33.69 20.40
CA LEU A 346 -10.08 34.67 19.97
C LEU A 346 -10.46 34.52 18.50
N LEU A 347 -9.63 33.87 17.68
CA LEU A 347 -9.85 33.64 16.26
C LEU A 347 -10.50 32.27 15.96
N ASP A 348 -10.41 31.31 16.87
CA ASP A 348 -11.19 30.05 16.83
C ASP A 348 -12.67 30.27 17.20
N THR A 349 -13.36 31.09 16.39
CA THR A 349 -14.78 31.40 16.56
C THR A 349 -15.72 30.29 16.05
N GLY A 350 -15.19 29.29 15.35
CA GLY A 350 -15.95 28.23 14.67
C GLY A 350 -16.63 28.65 13.35
N GLU A 351 -17.19 27.66 12.66
CA GLU A 351 -17.92 27.82 11.39
C GLU A 351 -19.44 27.77 11.61
N LEU A 352 -20.17 28.74 11.06
CA LEU A 352 -21.63 28.78 11.05
C LEU A 352 -22.16 28.15 9.76
N VAL A 353 -22.62 26.90 9.88
CA VAL A 353 -23.31 26.19 8.78
C VAL A 353 -24.76 26.68 8.71
N SER A 354 -25.19 27.12 7.52
CA SER A 354 -26.56 27.63 7.33
C SER A 354 -27.61 26.55 7.59
N GLU A 355 -28.85 26.95 7.92
CA GLU A 355 -29.92 25.96 8.13
C GLU A 355 -30.25 25.15 6.88
N ALA A 356 -30.01 25.71 5.69
CA ALA A 356 -30.20 25.02 4.41
C ALA A 356 -29.09 24.00 4.16
N ASP A 357 -27.82 24.36 4.41
CA ASP A 357 -26.69 23.45 4.28
C ASP A 357 -26.74 22.34 5.34
N ARG A 358 -27.13 22.67 6.58
CA ARG A 358 -27.37 21.69 7.65
C ARG A 358 -28.48 20.70 7.27
N ALA A 359 -29.56 21.17 6.66
CA ALA A 359 -30.64 20.32 6.16
C ALA A 359 -30.27 19.50 4.91
N ALA A 360 -29.21 19.87 4.19
CA ALA A 360 -28.63 19.12 3.07
C ALA A 360 -27.44 18.23 3.46
N ALA A 361 -26.94 18.33 4.70
CA ALA A 361 -25.74 17.64 5.15
C ALA A 361 -25.97 16.18 5.59
N ILE A 362 -24.94 15.38 5.34
CA ILE A 362 -24.65 14.11 5.97
C ILE A 362 -23.81 14.40 7.22
N ALA A 363 -24.32 14.05 8.39
CA ALA A 363 -23.56 13.99 9.63
C ALA A 363 -23.08 12.55 9.90
N PHE A 364 -21.97 12.40 10.62
CA PHE A 364 -21.52 11.11 11.14
C PHE A 364 -21.62 11.09 12.67
N VAL A 365 -22.05 9.97 13.25
CA VAL A 365 -22.01 9.73 14.70
C VAL A 365 -20.97 8.67 15.00
N VAL A 366 -20.05 9.02 15.90
CA VAL A 366 -18.91 8.21 16.36
C VAL A 366 -19.00 7.93 17.87
N ILE A 367 -18.21 6.98 18.37
CA ILE A 367 -18.11 6.71 19.82
C ILE A 367 -16.96 7.55 20.40
N GLY A 368 -17.24 8.45 21.34
CA GLY A 368 -16.23 9.23 22.03
C GLY A 368 -15.33 8.39 22.93
N SER A 369 -14.21 8.98 23.38
CA SER A 369 -13.31 8.36 24.38
C SER A 369 -13.95 8.17 25.76
N ASP A 370 -15.10 8.82 25.99
CA ASP A 370 -16.00 8.66 27.13
C ASP A 370 -17.04 7.53 26.95
N GLY A 371 -17.04 6.86 25.79
CA GLY A 371 -18.04 5.86 25.43
C GLY A 371 -19.43 6.42 25.12
N GLN A 372 -19.58 7.72 24.84
CA GLN A 372 -20.85 8.31 24.45
C GLN A 372 -20.95 8.54 22.93
N PRO A 373 -22.17 8.65 22.35
CA PRO A 373 -22.33 9.04 20.95
C PRO A 373 -22.02 10.53 20.75
N HIS A 374 -21.03 10.85 19.93
CA HIS A 374 -20.69 12.23 19.55
C HIS A 374 -20.88 12.44 18.05
N VAL A 375 -21.19 13.68 17.66
CA VAL A 375 -21.23 14.07 16.25
C VAL A 375 -19.80 14.35 15.79
N HIS A 376 -19.43 13.83 14.62
CA HIS A 376 -18.16 14.18 14.00
C HIS A 376 -18.14 15.68 13.63
N GLU A 377 -17.04 16.37 13.96
CA GLU A 377 -16.89 17.83 13.83
C GLU A 377 -17.17 18.35 12.41
N GLN A 378 -16.79 17.57 11.40
CA GLN A 378 -16.98 17.93 9.99
C GLN A 378 -18.26 17.30 9.45
N LEU A 379 -19.11 18.15 8.86
CA LEU A 379 -20.28 17.77 8.06
C LEU A 379 -19.89 17.56 6.59
N TYR A 380 -20.66 16.72 5.90
CA TYR A 380 -20.40 16.31 4.53
C TYR A 380 -21.64 16.46 3.65
N ARG A 381 -21.48 16.44 2.33
CA ARG A 381 -22.56 16.30 1.34
C ARG A 381 -22.09 15.41 0.20
N GLU A 382 -23.03 14.76 -0.49
CA GLU A 382 -22.70 14.02 -1.71
C GLU A 382 -22.25 15.00 -2.81
N PRO A 383 -21.36 14.59 -3.74
CA PRO A 383 -21.12 15.35 -4.96
C PRO A 383 -22.42 15.49 -5.73
N ALA A 384 -22.73 16.70 -6.20
CA ALA A 384 -23.79 16.85 -7.19
C ALA A 384 -23.40 16.02 -8.44
N GLU A 385 -24.36 15.28 -9.00
CA GLU A 385 -24.13 14.65 -10.30
C GLU A 385 -23.82 15.73 -11.34
N PRO A 386 -22.83 15.54 -12.22
CA PRO A 386 -22.56 16.48 -13.29
C PRO A 386 -23.70 16.45 -14.31
N GLU A 387 -24.67 17.34 -14.13
CA GLU A 387 -25.62 17.69 -15.19
C GLU A 387 -24.82 17.97 -16.47
N HIS A 388 -25.23 17.35 -17.58
CA HIS A 388 -24.55 17.49 -18.87
C HIS A 388 -24.89 18.84 -19.50
N GLU A 389 -24.40 19.93 -18.89
CA GLU A 389 -24.32 21.21 -19.56
C GLU A 389 -23.30 21.12 -20.70
N VAL A 390 -23.72 21.58 -21.87
CA VAL A 390 -22.87 21.66 -23.06
C VAL A 390 -21.90 22.82 -22.92
N ASP A 391 -20.68 22.61 -23.40
CA ASP A 391 -19.63 23.62 -23.54
C ASP A 391 -20.05 24.72 -24.55
N ASP A 392 -20.79 25.71 -24.07
CA ASP A 392 -20.93 27.05 -24.64
C ASP A 392 -20.30 28.01 -23.62
N GLY A 393 -19.18 28.62 -23.99
CA GLY A 393 -18.25 29.20 -23.01
C GLY A 393 -18.37 30.72 -22.75
N ASP A 394 -17.28 31.21 -22.15
CA ASP A 394 -16.96 32.57 -21.69
C ASP A 394 -17.18 32.83 -20.17
N SER A 395 -16.40 33.77 -19.65
CA SER A 395 -15.98 33.89 -18.24
C SER A 395 -17.05 34.35 -17.24
N ASP A 396 -16.80 34.05 -15.96
CA ASP A 396 -16.56 35.13 -14.98
C ASP A 396 -15.54 34.71 -13.91
N ASP A 397 -14.54 35.55 -13.65
CA ASP A 397 -13.53 35.39 -12.59
C ASP A 397 -14.05 35.95 -11.26
N VAL A 398 -13.82 35.24 -10.15
CA VAL A 398 -13.97 35.80 -8.78
C VAL A 398 -12.77 35.39 -7.92
N ASP A 399 -11.63 36.06 -8.15
CA ASP A 399 -10.48 35.98 -7.26
C ASP A 399 -10.81 36.67 -5.92
N GLY A 400 -10.65 35.94 -4.81
CA GLY A 400 -10.79 36.47 -3.46
C GLY A 400 -9.53 37.17 -2.98
N GLU A 401 -9.29 38.40 -3.42
CA GLU A 401 -8.14 39.21 -2.95
C GLU A 401 -8.21 39.43 -1.42
N ARG A 402 -7.24 38.88 -0.69
CA ARG A 402 -6.90 39.31 0.67
C ARG A 402 -5.68 40.22 0.59
N ASP A 403 -5.90 41.53 0.73
CA ASP A 403 -4.82 42.49 0.89
C ASP A 403 -4.01 42.17 2.16
N ALA A 404 -2.71 42.01 1.97
CA ALA A 404 -1.69 42.02 3.02
C ALA A 404 -0.56 42.93 2.53
N GLU A 405 -0.02 43.77 3.42
CA GLU A 405 0.89 44.84 3.02
C GLU A 405 2.18 44.34 2.34
N PRO A 406 2.78 45.15 1.44
CA PRO A 406 3.87 44.68 0.60
C PRO A 406 5.21 44.62 1.35
N ASP A 407 5.65 43.40 1.69
CA ASP A 407 7.08 43.12 1.81
C ASP A 407 7.75 43.34 0.44
N ASP A 408 8.50 44.44 0.35
CA ASP A 408 9.20 44.85 -0.88
C ASP A 408 10.36 43.90 -1.26
N ASN A 409 10.86 43.10 -0.30
CA ASN A 409 12.00 42.19 -0.49
C ASN A 409 11.59 40.81 -1.03
N ALA A 410 10.34 40.37 -0.83
CA ALA A 410 9.86 39.10 -1.36
C ALA A 410 9.77 39.07 -2.89
N GLY A 411 10.01 37.90 -3.48
CA GLY A 411 9.75 37.62 -4.89
C GLY A 411 8.26 37.69 -5.27
N PRO A 412 7.91 37.72 -6.57
CA PRO A 412 6.51 37.74 -7.00
C PRO A 412 5.79 36.45 -6.55
N LYS A 413 4.85 36.59 -5.62
CA LYS A 413 4.07 35.46 -5.06
C LYS A 413 3.34 34.71 -6.19
N TYR A 414 3.48 33.39 -6.21
CA TYR A 414 2.89 32.47 -7.20
C TYR A 414 1.67 31.75 -6.62
N SER A 415 0.71 31.36 -7.47
CA SER A 415 -0.41 30.52 -7.03
C SER A 415 0.05 29.07 -6.80
N HIS A 416 -0.57 28.38 -5.83
CA HIS A 416 -0.16 27.02 -5.46
C HIS A 416 -0.17 26.06 -6.65
N LYS A 417 -1.22 26.12 -7.48
CA LYS A 417 -1.34 25.33 -8.72
C LYS A 417 -0.22 25.62 -9.73
N LEU A 418 0.27 26.87 -9.84
CA LEU A 418 1.43 27.18 -10.68
C LEU A 418 2.71 26.57 -10.10
N LEU A 419 2.88 26.58 -8.77
CA LEU A 419 4.03 25.93 -8.11
C LEU A 419 4.03 24.41 -8.28
N ASP A 420 2.87 23.74 -8.14
CA ASP A 420 2.76 22.29 -8.37
C ASP A 420 3.07 21.91 -9.84
N GLU A 421 2.59 22.68 -10.82
CA GLU A 421 2.88 22.44 -12.24
C GLU A 421 4.36 22.72 -12.60
N LEU A 422 4.99 23.75 -12.00
CA LEU A 422 6.43 23.99 -12.15
C LEU A 422 7.25 22.88 -11.46
N ALA A 423 6.82 22.37 -10.31
CA ALA A 423 7.44 21.23 -9.65
C ALA A 423 7.37 19.95 -10.51
N MET A 424 6.22 19.71 -11.16
CA MET A 424 6.07 18.62 -12.14
C MET A 424 7.04 18.81 -13.32
N MET A 425 7.09 19.99 -13.93
CA MET A 425 8.02 20.29 -15.05
C MET A 425 9.51 20.16 -14.68
N LYS A 426 9.91 20.63 -13.49
CA LYS A 426 11.29 20.47 -12.96
C LYS A 426 11.62 18.98 -12.73
N THR A 427 10.65 18.19 -12.31
CA THR A 427 10.83 16.77 -12.00
C THR A 427 10.79 15.88 -13.24
N GLU A 428 9.95 16.18 -14.24
CA GLU A 428 10.01 15.59 -15.58
C GLU A 428 11.40 15.75 -16.19
N LEU A 429 11.95 16.97 -16.10
CA LEU A 429 13.30 17.27 -16.57
C LEU A 429 14.37 16.46 -15.82
N LEU A 430 14.31 16.40 -14.48
CA LEU A 430 15.23 15.57 -13.69
C LEU A 430 15.13 14.08 -14.06
N ALA A 431 13.91 13.57 -14.24
CA ALA A 431 13.65 12.18 -14.61
C ALA A 431 14.24 11.82 -15.99
N VAL A 432 14.16 12.71 -16.99
CA VAL A 432 14.79 12.50 -18.30
C VAL A 432 16.32 12.34 -18.18
N HIS A 433 16.98 13.17 -17.38
CA HIS A 433 18.43 13.09 -17.19
C HIS A 433 18.82 11.85 -16.36
N VAL A 434 18.09 11.50 -15.29
CA VAL A 434 18.32 10.27 -14.52
C VAL A 434 18.09 9.00 -15.36
N ALA A 435 17.08 8.99 -16.25
CA ALA A 435 16.85 7.87 -17.17
C ALA A 435 17.92 7.76 -18.27
N SER A 436 18.61 8.87 -18.58
CA SER A 436 19.68 8.92 -19.58
C SER A 436 21.06 8.52 -19.05
N ASP A 437 21.26 8.52 -17.72
CA ASP A 437 22.48 8.02 -17.07
C ASP A 437 22.18 6.83 -16.13
N PRO A 438 22.32 5.58 -16.62
CA PRO A 438 22.13 4.39 -15.80
C PRO A 438 23.12 4.22 -14.63
N HIS A 439 24.30 4.85 -14.66
CA HIS A 439 25.23 4.80 -13.52
C HIS A 439 24.75 5.72 -12.40
N PHE A 440 24.34 6.95 -12.75
CA PHE A 440 23.70 7.86 -11.80
C PHE A 440 22.42 7.25 -11.21
N ALA A 441 21.61 6.58 -12.03
CA ALA A 441 20.42 5.88 -11.58
C ALA A 441 20.74 4.73 -10.61
N LEU A 442 21.78 3.92 -10.88
CA LEU A 442 22.23 2.85 -9.98
C LEU A 442 22.70 3.40 -8.62
N ASP A 443 23.52 4.46 -8.63
CA ASP A 443 23.97 5.15 -7.43
C ASP A 443 22.79 5.69 -6.62
N LEU A 444 21.83 6.36 -7.30
CA LEU A 444 20.65 6.95 -6.68
C LEU A 444 19.71 5.90 -6.07
N ALA A 445 19.44 4.80 -6.78
CA ALA A 445 18.63 3.70 -6.25
C ALA A 445 19.30 3.06 -5.02
N THR A 446 20.61 2.79 -5.12
CA THR A 446 21.38 2.20 -4.02
C THR A 446 21.40 3.13 -2.81
N PHE A 447 21.59 4.44 -3.02
CA PHE A 447 21.52 5.45 -1.96
C PHE A 447 20.15 5.45 -1.27
N ILE A 448 19.04 5.58 -2.00
CA ILE A 448 17.70 5.62 -1.42
C ILE A 448 17.36 4.31 -0.68
N MET A 449 17.79 3.16 -1.18
CA MET A 449 17.59 1.87 -0.50
C MET A 449 18.41 1.75 0.80
N VAL A 450 19.64 2.26 0.83
CA VAL A 450 20.53 2.18 2.00
C VAL A 450 20.18 3.23 3.05
N ASP A 451 19.92 4.47 2.65
CA ASP A 451 19.54 5.57 3.54
C ASP A 451 18.28 5.22 4.34
N ARG A 452 17.23 4.72 3.67
CA ARG A 452 15.99 4.24 4.32
C ARG A 452 16.16 3.01 5.21
N ALA A 453 17.28 2.29 5.11
CA ALA A 453 17.60 1.15 5.96
C ALA A 453 18.46 1.52 7.19
N ILE A 454 19.01 2.75 7.24
CA ILE A 454 19.76 3.28 8.37
C ILE A 454 18.80 4.06 9.28
N PRO A 455 18.78 3.82 10.61
CA PRO A 455 17.99 4.63 11.53
C PRO A 455 18.63 6.02 11.75
N THR A 456 18.44 6.94 10.80
CA THR A 456 18.75 8.37 10.94
C THR A 456 17.67 9.05 11.80
N ALA A 457 18.08 10.05 12.60
CA ALA A 457 17.26 10.63 13.66
C ALA A 457 16.34 11.79 13.18
N GLY A 458 15.81 11.71 11.96
CA GLY A 458 15.02 12.77 11.33
C GLY A 458 13.63 12.29 10.86
N TYR A 459 12.68 13.23 10.79
CA TYR A 459 11.35 12.98 10.21
C TYR A 459 11.30 13.16 8.69
N ASP A 460 12.35 13.73 8.08
CA ASP A 460 12.47 13.90 6.64
C ASP A 460 12.47 12.54 5.92
N ARG A 461 11.39 12.27 5.19
CA ARG A 461 11.31 11.10 4.31
C ARG A 461 12.01 11.45 2.99
N PRO A 462 12.91 10.60 2.46
CA PRO A 462 13.40 10.79 1.11
C PRO A 462 12.21 10.69 0.11
N PRO A 463 12.18 11.51 -0.97
CA PRO A 463 11.05 11.67 -1.88
C PRO A 463 10.90 10.51 -2.88
N SER A 464 10.98 9.28 -2.38
CA SER A 464 10.74 8.03 -3.12
C SER A 464 10.40 6.90 -2.14
N GLU A 465 9.32 6.18 -2.43
CA GLU A 465 8.92 4.95 -1.71
C GLU A 465 9.55 3.67 -2.29
N LEU A 466 10.41 3.83 -3.31
CA LEU A 466 11.15 2.78 -4.03
C LEU A 466 10.34 1.49 -4.31
N ARG A 467 9.16 1.70 -4.89
CA ARG A 467 8.43 0.75 -5.73
C ARG A 467 8.40 1.34 -7.13
N ALA A 468 8.52 0.53 -8.19
CA ALA A 468 8.54 1.01 -9.58
C ALA A 468 7.16 1.48 -10.12
N SER A 469 6.23 1.85 -9.23
CA SER A 469 5.04 2.63 -9.52
C SER A 469 5.43 4.09 -9.77
N ALA A 470 4.73 4.77 -10.68
CA ALA A 470 4.80 6.23 -10.72
C ALA A 470 4.05 6.82 -9.51
N PRO A 471 4.51 7.93 -8.92
CA PRO A 471 3.74 8.67 -7.92
C PRO A 471 2.49 9.29 -8.54
N SER A 472 1.50 9.62 -7.72
CA SER A 472 0.31 10.35 -8.17
C SER A 472 0.70 11.75 -8.68
N PRO A 473 0.17 12.21 -9.84
CA PRO A 473 0.44 13.56 -10.33
C PRO A 473 -0.23 14.59 -9.42
N ARG A 474 0.48 15.69 -9.10
CA ARG A 474 -0.06 16.77 -8.25
C ARG A 474 -1.21 17.52 -8.91
N VAL A 475 -1.21 17.60 -10.24
CA VAL A 475 -2.34 18.09 -11.05
C VAL A 475 -2.78 16.98 -12.00
N HIS A 476 -3.98 16.44 -11.77
CA HIS A 476 -4.56 15.41 -12.65
C HIS A 476 -4.77 15.96 -14.07
N GLY A 477 -4.39 15.17 -15.08
CA GLY A 477 -4.57 15.53 -16.49
C GLY A 477 -3.65 16.63 -17.01
N PHE A 478 -2.65 17.07 -16.24
CA PHE A 478 -1.66 18.04 -16.72
C PHE A 478 -0.66 17.41 -17.69
N GLU A 479 -0.55 18.00 -18.89
CA GLU A 479 0.49 17.70 -19.87
C GLU A 479 1.37 18.95 -20.02
N SER A 480 2.67 18.86 -19.71
CA SER A 480 3.58 20.01 -19.74
C SER A 480 3.83 20.57 -21.14
N GLY A 481 3.70 19.74 -22.17
CA GLY A 481 4.08 20.06 -23.55
C GLY A 481 5.58 20.39 -23.73
N ALA A 482 6.41 20.09 -22.74
CA ALA A 482 7.82 20.46 -22.74
C ALA A 482 8.69 19.49 -23.56
N PRO A 483 9.85 19.94 -24.09
CA PRO A 483 10.87 19.07 -24.67
C PRO A 483 11.30 17.90 -23.77
N ALA A 484 11.20 18.05 -22.44
CA ALA A 484 11.43 16.97 -21.48
C ALA A 484 10.38 15.85 -21.61
N ALA A 485 9.08 16.17 -21.64
CA ALA A 485 8.01 15.17 -21.85
C ALA A 485 8.15 14.44 -23.20
N GLU A 486 8.53 15.15 -24.26
CA GLU A 486 8.88 14.54 -25.55
C GLU A 486 10.07 13.58 -25.45
N ALA A 487 11.12 13.95 -24.71
CA ALA A 487 12.30 13.10 -24.52
C ALA A 487 11.97 11.87 -23.67
N TRP A 488 11.16 12.01 -22.62
CA TRP A 488 10.65 10.90 -21.82
C TRP A 488 9.84 9.91 -22.67
N ALA A 489 8.94 10.40 -23.52
CA ALA A 489 8.18 9.54 -24.43
C ALA A 489 9.08 8.80 -25.44
N LYS A 490 10.16 9.44 -25.93
CA LYS A 490 11.15 8.80 -26.81
C LYS A 490 11.98 7.75 -26.08
N LEU A 491 12.37 8.00 -24.83
CA LEU A 491 13.05 7.02 -23.97
C LEU A 491 12.15 5.80 -23.71
N GLU A 492 10.89 6.01 -23.33
CA GLU A 492 9.96 4.91 -23.05
C GLU A 492 9.64 4.04 -24.29
N GLN A 493 9.64 4.65 -25.49
CA GLN A 493 9.49 3.94 -26.77
C GLN A 493 10.74 3.16 -27.19
N ALA A 494 11.93 3.54 -26.70
CA ALA A 494 13.21 2.88 -27.01
C ALA A 494 13.49 1.63 -26.14
N LEU A 495 12.72 1.42 -25.06
CA LEU A 495 12.89 0.27 -24.16
C LEU A 495 12.42 -1.04 -24.82
N ASP A 496 13.30 -2.03 -24.87
CA ASP A 496 12.98 -3.38 -25.34
C ASP A 496 11.98 -4.06 -24.39
N ARG A 497 10.78 -4.38 -24.90
CA ARG A 497 9.69 -5.04 -24.17
C ARG A 497 9.49 -6.52 -24.54
N SER A 498 10.34 -7.10 -25.38
CA SER A 498 10.23 -8.49 -25.85
C SER A 498 10.14 -9.51 -24.70
N TRP A 499 10.91 -9.30 -23.64
CA TRP A 499 10.89 -10.09 -22.40
C TRP A 499 9.50 -10.17 -21.75
N SER A 500 8.61 -9.20 -21.99
CA SER A 500 7.27 -9.15 -21.39
C SER A 500 6.25 -10.07 -22.09
N GLU A 501 6.54 -10.60 -23.28
CA GLU A 501 5.66 -11.48 -24.05
C GLU A 501 5.53 -12.90 -23.44
N HIS A 502 6.45 -13.28 -22.55
CA HIS A 502 6.45 -14.58 -21.90
C HIS A 502 5.34 -14.69 -20.84
N LYS A 503 4.65 -15.84 -20.79
CA LYS A 503 3.41 -16.00 -20.01
C LYS A 503 3.59 -16.25 -18.51
N THR A 504 4.75 -16.74 -18.07
CA THR A 504 5.02 -17.03 -16.65
C THR A 504 5.97 -16.00 -16.05
N LEU A 505 6.12 -15.95 -14.72
CA LEU A 505 6.99 -14.97 -14.08
C LEU A 505 8.47 -15.32 -14.30
N GLU A 506 8.79 -16.60 -14.22
CA GLU A 506 10.11 -17.19 -14.39
C GLU A 506 10.61 -16.95 -15.82
N ALA A 507 9.80 -17.25 -16.83
CA ALA A 507 10.18 -17.07 -18.23
C ALA A 507 10.36 -15.58 -18.61
N ARG A 508 9.64 -14.65 -17.97
CA ARG A 508 9.88 -13.20 -18.14
C ARG A 508 11.16 -12.75 -17.44
N TYR A 509 11.49 -13.33 -16.29
CA TYR A 509 12.74 -13.05 -15.58
C TYR A 509 13.95 -13.56 -16.37
N ASP A 510 13.93 -14.82 -16.83
CA ASP A 510 14.98 -15.41 -17.65
C ASP A 510 15.19 -14.62 -18.95
N ALA A 511 14.11 -14.20 -19.62
CA ALA A 511 14.16 -13.36 -20.81
C ALA A 511 14.71 -11.95 -20.52
N PHE A 512 14.34 -11.34 -19.39
CA PHE A 512 14.90 -10.04 -18.96
C PHE A 512 16.40 -10.14 -18.64
N CYS A 513 16.83 -11.21 -17.99
CA CYS A 513 18.25 -11.49 -17.75
C CYS A 513 19.04 -11.76 -19.05
N ALA A 514 18.39 -12.26 -20.11
CA ALA A 514 18.99 -12.48 -21.42
C ALA A 514 19.14 -11.21 -22.28
N LEU A 515 18.53 -10.08 -21.90
CA LEU A 515 18.76 -8.78 -22.54
C LEU A 515 20.22 -8.33 -22.37
N GLY A 516 20.75 -7.57 -23.32
CA GLY A 516 22.09 -6.99 -23.22
C GLY A 516 22.24 -6.02 -22.04
N ASP A 517 23.45 -5.92 -21.48
CA ASP A 517 23.73 -5.14 -20.27
C ASP A 517 23.28 -3.67 -20.38
N GLU A 518 23.52 -3.01 -21.52
CA GLU A 518 23.06 -1.65 -21.81
C GLU A 518 21.53 -1.52 -21.81
N VAL A 519 20.80 -2.55 -22.27
CA VAL A 519 19.34 -2.58 -22.31
C VAL A 519 18.77 -2.76 -20.89
N ARG A 520 19.39 -3.63 -20.07
CA ARG A 520 19.03 -3.77 -18.65
C ARG A 520 19.35 -2.50 -17.86
N ALA A 521 20.43 -1.80 -18.22
CA ALA A 521 20.82 -0.52 -17.64
C ALA A 521 19.83 0.60 -18.01
N ALA A 522 19.35 0.66 -19.26
CA ALA A 522 18.27 1.59 -19.65
C ALA A 522 16.96 1.33 -18.90
N TRP A 523 16.60 0.04 -18.69
CA TRP A 523 15.47 -0.33 -17.84
C TRP A 523 15.65 0.10 -16.38
N LEU A 524 16.86 0.01 -15.82
CA LEU A 524 17.18 0.54 -14.49
C LEU A 524 17.03 2.07 -14.44
N GLY A 525 17.60 2.80 -15.41
CA GLY A 525 17.49 4.25 -15.52
C GLY A 525 16.04 4.73 -15.49
N TRP A 526 15.21 4.16 -16.38
CA TRP A 526 13.77 4.44 -16.44
C TRP A 526 13.05 4.06 -15.14
N ALA A 527 13.35 2.87 -14.58
CA ALA A 527 12.69 2.37 -13.37
C ALA A 527 13.02 3.19 -12.11
N VAL A 528 14.20 3.83 -12.03
CA VAL A 528 14.58 4.75 -10.95
C VAL A 528 13.98 6.13 -11.17
N ALA A 529 14.17 6.70 -12.37
CA ALA A 529 13.69 8.03 -12.72
C ALA A 529 12.17 8.20 -12.49
N ARG A 530 11.37 7.18 -12.81
CA ARG A 530 9.91 7.19 -12.63
C ARG A 530 9.45 7.16 -11.16
N THR A 531 10.34 7.04 -10.18
CA THR A 531 10.02 7.05 -8.74
C THR A 531 10.24 8.40 -8.07
N LEU A 532 10.74 9.40 -8.81
CA LEU A 532 10.93 10.75 -8.31
C LEU A 532 9.57 11.43 -8.12
N GLU A 533 9.25 11.80 -6.89
CA GLU A 533 8.08 12.65 -6.62
C GLU A 533 8.34 14.09 -7.08
N ALA A 534 7.34 14.75 -7.66
CA ALA A 534 7.37 16.20 -7.83
C ALA A 534 7.24 16.87 -6.46
N VAL A 535 8.16 17.79 -6.13
CA VAL A 535 8.15 18.52 -4.85
C VAL A 535 8.26 20.03 -5.12
N PRO A 536 7.28 20.85 -4.70
CA PRO A 536 7.35 22.30 -4.81
C PRO A 536 8.54 22.90 -4.05
N ASP A 537 8.99 24.07 -4.51
CA ASP A 537 10.13 24.77 -3.91
C ASP A 537 9.82 25.20 -2.46
N GLY A 538 10.79 25.08 -1.57
CA GLY A 538 10.62 25.30 -0.14
C GLY A 538 10.01 24.12 0.65
N CYS A 539 9.37 23.12 0.00
CA CYS A 539 8.89 21.92 0.69
C CYS A 539 10.05 20.95 1.03
N SER A 540 9.90 20.11 2.07
CA SER A 540 10.91 19.08 2.38
C SER A 540 11.09 18.11 1.19
N GLY A 541 12.35 17.75 0.91
CA GLY A 541 12.77 16.99 -0.27
C GLY A 541 13.13 17.84 -1.50
N SER A 542 12.64 19.09 -1.62
CA SER A 542 12.93 19.96 -2.78
C SER A 542 14.43 20.25 -2.95
N SER A 543 15.13 20.47 -1.84
CA SER A 543 16.58 20.69 -1.79
C SER A 543 17.39 19.50 -2.30
N PHE A 544 16.90 18.27 -2.11
CA PHE A 544 17.52 17.05 -2.64
C PHE A 544 17.34 16.96 -4.17
N LEU A 545 16.15 17.25 -4.70
CA LEU A 545 15.94 17.31 -6.15
C LEU A 545 16.79 18.42 -6.81
N SER A 546 16.87 19.58 -6.16
CA SER A 546 17.79 20.69 -6.52
C SER A 546 19.25 20.23 -6.56
N HIS A 547 19.72 19.50 -5.55
CA HIS A 547 21.07 18.92 -5.53
C HIS A 547 21.30 17.90 -6.67
N LEU A 548 20.35 16.99 -6.93
CA LEU A 548 20.49 15.98 -7.99
C LEU A 548 20.63 16.61 -9.38
N GLY A 549 19.78 17.58 -9.73
CA GLY A 549 19.86 18.25 -11.03
C GLY A 549 21.11 19.13 -11.17
N THR A 550 21.62 19.69 -10.07
CA THR A 550 22.93 20.37 -10.04
C THR A 550 24.08 19.37 -10.28
N LYS A 551 24.04 18.20 -9.63
CA LYS A 551 25.05 17.12 -9.81
C LYS A 551 25.05 16.55 -11.23
N LEU A 552 23.89 16.53 -11.90
CA LEU A 552 23.73 16.15 -13.31
C LEU A 552 24.08 17.27 -14.31
N GLY A 553 24.34 18.51 -13.86
CA GLY A 553 24.66 19.64 -14.73
C GLY A 553 23.48 20.08 -15.62
N ILE A 554 22.24 19.98 -15.14
CA ILE A 554 21.05 20.21 -15.96
C ILE A 554 20.87 21.70 -16.29
N GLU A 555 21.20 22.08 -17.53
CA GLU A 555 20.85 23.39 -18.10
C GLU A 555 19.35 23.49 -18.39
N VAL A 556 18.54 23.82 -17.37
CA VAL A 556 17.08 24.03 -17.48
C VAL A 556 16.74 24.99 -18.63
N ALA A 557 17.57 26.01 -18.81
CA ALA A 557 17.55 26.99 -19.89
C ALA A 557 17.52 26.42 -21.33
N ALA A 558 17.98 25.18 -21.54
CA ALA A 558 17.93 24.48 -22.83
C ALA A 558 16.65 23.63 -23.02
N TRP A 559 15.93 23.32 -21.93
CA TRP A 559 14.79 22.40 -21.91
C TRP A 559 13.44 23.09 -21.64
N TRP A 560 13.44 24.21 -20.92
CA TRP A 560 12.24 24.95 -20.55
C TRP A 560 12.48 26.45 -20.61
N ARG A 561 11.46 27.21 -21.02
CA ARG A 561 11.45 28.68 -21.01
C ARG A 561 10.08 29.22 -20.61
N PRO A 562 10.04 30.39 -19.94
CA PRO A 562 8.78 31.03 -19.61
C PRO A 562 8.15 31.62 -20.88
N THR A 563 6.90 31.27 -21.12
CA THR A 563 6.03 31.76 -22.19
C THR A 563 4.82 32.44 -21.59
N ALA A 564 4.00 33.11 -22.40
CA ALA A 564 2.73 33.67 -21.95
C ALA A 564 1.86 32.56 -21.33
N ARG A 565 1.60 31.49 -22.10
CA ARG A 565 0.75 30.37 -21.70
C ARG A 565 1.24 29.59 -20.48
N ASN A 566 2.55 29.28 -20.37
CA ASN A 566 3.04 28.44 -19.26
C ASN A 566 3.34 29.22 -17.97
N PHE A 567 3.57 30.54 -18.05
CA PHE A 567 4.03 31.33 -16.91
C PHE A 567 3.46 32.76 -16.86
N PHE A 568 3.69 33.61 -17.88
CA PHE A 568 3.43 35.06 -17.72
C PHE A 568 1.95 35.44 -17.64
N ASP A 569 1.03 34.72 -18.30
CA ASP A 569 -0.42 34.94 -18.15
C ASP A 569 -0.93 34.54 -16.74
N ARG A 570 -0.15 33.72 -16.02
CA ARG A 570 -0.52 33.09 -14.74
C ARG A 570 0.02 33.83 -13.51
N ILE A 571 0.76 34.93 -13.72
CA ILE A 571 1.23 35.82 -12.66
C ILE A 571 0.59 37.21 -12.78
N THR A 572 0.63 37.98 -11.69
CA THR A 572 -0.01 39.31 -11.64
C THR A 572 0.75 40.33 -12.50
N LYS A 573 0.07 41.36 -12.98
CA LYS A 573 0.73 42.46 -13.74
C LYS A 573 1.87 43.12 -12.94
N PRO A 574 1.74 43.42 -11.63
CA PRO A 574 2.87 43.86 -10.81
C PRO A 574 4.05 42.87 -10.80
N GLY A 575 3.78 41.56 -10.75
CA GLY A 575 4.79 40.51 -10.83
C GLY A 575 5.63 40.58 -12.11
N ILE A 576 4.99 40.66 -13.29
CA ILE A 576 5.71 40.79 -14.56
C ILE A 576 6.55 42.08 -14.59
N LEU A 577 6.05 43.18 -14.01
CA LEU A 577 6.77 44.45 -13.93
C LEU A 577 7.98 44.40 -12.98
N LYS A 578 7.92 43.65 -11.87
CA LYS A 578 9.08 43.39 -10.98
C LYS A 578 10.15 42.55 -11.69
N LEU A 579 9.76 41.62 -12.56
CA LEU A 579 10.70 40.87 -13.41
C LEU A 579 11.37 41.76 -14.48
N PHE A 580 10.63 42.70 -15.09
CA PHE A 580 11.20 43.65 -16.06
C PHE A 580 12.20 44.60 -15.39
N GLU A 581 11.96 44.96 -14.13
CA GLU A 581 12.86 45.77 -13.30
C GLU A 581 14.15 45.03 -12.93
N ALA A 582 14.07 43.75 -12.54
CA ALA A 582 15.25 42.94 -12.24
C ALA A 582 16.21 42.77 -13.44
N ILE A 583 15.66 42.73 -14.66
CA ILE A 583 16.41 42.40 -15.89
C ILE A 583 16.81 43.64 -16.71
N GLY A 584 15.97 44.68 -16.73
CA GLY A 584 16.19 45.91 -17.51
C GLY A 584 15.99 47.21 -16.73
N GLY A 585 15.93 47.13 -15.40
CA GLY A 585 15.82 48.30 -14.51
C GLY A 585 14.48 49.02 -14.57
N LEU A 586 14.40 50.11 -13.82
CA LEU A 586 13.25 51.01 -13.75
C LEU A 586 12.81 51.50 -15.15
N GLU A 587 13.73 51.71 -16.08
CA GLU A 587 13.39 52.09 -17.46
C GLU A 587 12.53 51.05 -18.17
N LEU A 588 12.88 49.76 -18.09
CA LEU A 588 12.12 48.71 -18.77
C LEU A 588 10.74 48.54 -18.12
N LYS A 589 10.65 48.63 -16.79
CA LYS A 589 9.38 48.69 -16.04
C LYS A 589 8.52 49.88 -16.50
N SER A 590 9.07 51.09 -16.57
CA SER A 590 8.34 52.28 -17.03
C SER A 590 7.85 52.19 -18.48
N ARG A 591 8.64 51.62 -19.40
CA ARG A 591 8.26 51.45 -20.81
C ARG A 591 7.00 50.59 -21.00
N TYR A 592 6.75 49.63 -20.09
CA TYR A 592 5.65 48.67 -20.19
C TYR A 592 4.57 48.81 -19.10
N ALA A 593 4.73 49.72 -18.12
CA ALA A 593 3.75 49.94 -17.04
C ALA A 593 2.33 50.27 -17.54
N ALA A 594 2.19 50.91 -18.70
CA ALA A 594 0.91 51.25 -19.32
C ALA A 594 0.22 50.10 -20.09
N SER A 595 0.91 48.99 -20.36
CA SER A 595 0.38 47.85 -21.12
C SER A 595 -0.70 47.06 -20.38
N ARG A 596 -1.58 46.36 -21.12
CA ARG A 596 -2.55 45.40 -20.54
C ARG A 596 -1.84 44.10 -20.16
N LYS A 597 -2.43 43.28 -19.27
CA LYS A 597 -1.83 42.01 -18.78
C LYS A 597 -1.39 41.09 -19.93
N PHE A 598 -2.28 40.84 -20.89
CA PHE A 598 -2.01 39.98 -22.05
C PHE A 598 -0.90 40.54 -22.97
N ASP A 599 -0.95 41.84 -23.31
CA ASP A 599 0.10 42.51 -24.09
C ASP A 599 1.47 42.44 -23.39
N LEU A 600 1.47 42.53 -22.06
CA LEU A 600 2.66 42.47 -21.20
C LEU A 600 3.23 41.05 -21.11
N ALA A 601 2.38 40.02 -20.99
CA ALA A 601 2.81 38.61 -21.03
C ALA A 601 3.39 38.23 -22.40
N ALA A 602 2.76 38.66 -23.50
CA ALA A 602 3.27 38.46 -24.85
C ALA A 602 4.54 39.29 -25.16
N ALA A 603 4.76 40.41 -24.47
CA ALA A 603 6.02 41.16 -24.50
C ALA A 603 7.11 40.46 -23.68
N ALA A 604 6.77 39.90 -22.53
CA ALA A 604 7.67 39.12 -21.68
C ALA A 604 8.20 37.89 -22.42
N GLU A 605 7.33 37.05 -22.99
CA GLU A 605 7.76 35.88 -23.79
C GLU A 605 8.81 36.24 -24.85
N LYS A 606 8.63 37.36 -25.56
CA LYS A 606 9.58 37.83 -26.59
C LYS A 606 10.89 38.36 -26.00
N LEU A 607 10.88 38.94 -24.81
CA LEU A 607 12.07 39.38 -24.08
C LEU A 607 12.88 38.18 -23.59
N PHE A 608 12.24 37.26 -22.88
CA PHE A 608 12.87 36.07 -22.27
C PHE A 608 13.28 35.00 -23.31
N SER A 609 12.69 34.99 -24.50
CA SER A 609 13.18 34.23 -25.66
C SER A 609 14.24 34.97 -26.49
N GLY A 610 14.66 36.18 -26.08
CA GLY A 610 15.70 36.96 -26.75
C GLY A 610 15.32 37.51 -28.13
N GLN A 611 14.02 37.55 -28.47
CA GLN A 611 13.49 38.04 -29.75
C GLN A 611 13.39 39.58 -29.81
N VAL A 612 13.28 40.26 -28.67
CA VAL A 612 13.27 41.73 -28.62
C VAL A 612 14.69 42.28 -28.80
N ILE A 613 14.82 43.36 -29.56
CA ILE A 613 16.05 44.15 -29.66
C ILE A 613 16.15 45.03 -28.42
N VAL A 614 16.95 44.59 -27.44
CA VAL A 614 17.35 45.34 -26.24
C VAL A 614 18.88 45.39 -26.14
N GLU A 615 19.39 46.09 -25.13
CA GLU A 615 20.82 46.11 -24.78
C GLU A 615 21.33 44.69 -24.48
N ASN A 616 22.61 44.42 -24.80
CA ASN A 616 23.14 43.05 -24.77
C ASN A 616 23.09 42.44 -23.36
N GLU A 617 23.42 43.22 -22.33
CA GLU A 617 23.37 42.83 -20.91
C GLU A 617 21.95 42.53 -20.41
N VAL A 618 20.93 43.20 -20.98
CA VAL A 618 19.52 42.95 -20.68
C VAL A 618 19.07 41.66 -21.38
N LYS A 619 19.53 41.43 -22.61
CA LYS A 619 19.26 40.20 -23.36
C LYS A 619 19.93 38.97 -22.74
N GLU A 620 21.17 39.09 -22.28
CA GLU A 620 21.89 38.00 -21.62
C GLU A 620 21.24 37.63 -20.29
N ARG A 621 20.88 38.62 -19.46
CA ARG A 621 20.07 38.38 -18.25
C ARG A 621 18.73 37.72 -18.55
N ALA A 622 17.99 38.20 -19.55
CA ALA A 622 16.72 37.60 -19.96
C ALA A 622 16.86 36.14 -20.46
N LEU A 623 17.99 35.80 -21.09
CA LEU A 623 18.30 34.45 -21.58
C LEU A 623 18.88 33.51 -20.51
N VAL A 624 19.33 34.03 -19.36
CA VAL A 624 19.76 33.21 -18.21
C VAL A 624 18.63 33.02 -17.18
N TRP A 625 17.72 34.00 -17.06
CA TRP A 625 16.69 34.00 -16.02
C TRP A 625 15.71 32.80 -16.08
N LEU A 626 15.37 32.31 -14.89
CA LEU A 626 14.37 31.28 -14.62
C LEU A 626 13.63 31.63 -13.31
N PRO A 627 12.34 31.25 -13.16
CA PRO A 627 11.67 31.28 -11.86
C PRO A 627 12.36 30.33 -10.89
N ASP A 628 12.41 30.67 -9.60
CA ASP A 628 13.20 29.93 -8.60
C ASP A 628 12.73 28.47 -8.46
N ALA A 629 11.41 28.24 -8.53
CA ALA A 629 10.81 26.91 -8.57
C ALA A 629 11.29 26.00 -9.74
N MET A 630 11.88 26.57 -10.80
CA MET A 630 12.48 25.83 -11.93
C MET A 630 14.01 25.67 -11.80
N ARG A 631 14.68 26.31 -10.84
CA ARG A 631 16.14 26.25 -10.69
C ARG A 631 16.57 24.98 -9.93
N PHE A 632 17.72 24.43 -10.29
CA PHE A 632 18.39 23.37 -9.50
C PHE A 632 19.47 23.95 -8.56
N ALA A 633 20.08 25.09 -8.90
CA ALA A 633 21.07 25.78 -8.09
C ALA A 633 20.51 27.11 -7.54
N PRO A 634 20.85 27.51 -6.30
CA PRO A 634 20.47 28.81 -5.75
C PRO A 634 21.17 29.95 -6.49
N GLU A 635 20.58 31.15 -6.45
CA GLU A 635 21.12 32.32 -7.13
C GLU A 635 22.42 32.81 -6.46
N THR A 636 23.57 32.58 -7.10
CA THR A 636 24.79 33.32 -6.77
C THR A 636 24.55 34.80 -7.03
N GLN A 637 24.60 35.62 -5.97
CA GLN A 637 24.47 37.07 -6.06
C GLN A 637 25.40 37.63 -7.15
N ILE A 638 24.82 38.26 -8.17
CA ILE A 638 25.56 38.97 -9.22
C ILE A 638 25.98 40.33 -8.64
N GLY A 639 26.95 40.27 -7.73
CA GLY A 639 27.47 41.40 -6.95
C GLY A 639 28.78 41.93 -7.50
N ASP A 640 28.72 43.18 -7.98
CA ASP A 640 29.79 44.07 -8.44
C ASP A 640 30.73 43.61 -9.58
N PRO A 641 31.04 44.50 -10.54
CA PRO A 641 32.13 44.28 -11.48
C PRO A 641 33.47 44.36 -10.77
N ILE A 642 34.43 43.51 -11.17
CA ILE A 642 35.82 43.58 -10.70
C ILE A 642 36.37 44.97 -11.06
N ALA A 643 36.70 45.77 -10.04
CA ALA A 643 37.26 47.10 -10.24
C ALA A 643 38.67 47.02 -10.85
N ASP A 644 38.91 47.78 -11.91
CA ASP A 644 40.23 48.04 -12.47
C ASP A 644 41.10 48.76 -11.42
N ASP A 645 42.15 48.11 -10.91
CA ASP A 645 43.28 48.78 -10.25
C ASP A 645 44.51 48.76 -11.17
N GLN A 646 44.84 49.92 -11.74
CA GLN A 646 45.88 50.05 -12.76
C GLN A 646 47.27 50.35 -12.19
N GLY A 647 48.01 49.29 -11.87
CA GLY A 647 49.42 49.17 -12.25
C GLY A 647 50.50 49.64 -11.25
N GLY A 648 51.64 48.94 -11.28
CA GLY A 648 52.82 49.26 -10.45
C GLY A 648 54.02 48.35 -10.74
N HIS A 649 54.92 48.80 -11.62
CA HIS A 649 56.15 48.12 -12.10
C HIS A 649 56.98 47.32 -11.07
N GLY A 650 57.57 46.18 -11.49
CA GLY A 650 58.47 45.36 -10.63
C GLY A 650 59.65 44.59 -11.27
N GLY A 651 59.74 44.40 -12.60
CA GLY A 651 60.86 43.67 -13.26
C GLY A 651 60.84 42.13 -13.11
N GLY A 652 61.70 41.34 -13.78
CA GLY A 652 62.59 41.69 -14.89
C GLY A 652 63.76 40.72 -15.14
N SER A 653 63.59 39.71 -16.02
CA SER A 653 64.63 38.71 -16.41
C SER A 653 65.04 37.73 -15.27
N ILE A 654 65.65 36.55 -15.47
CA ILE A 654 66.37 35.93 -16.62
C ILE A 654 65.84 34.49 -16.82
N GLY A 655 65.95 33.94 -18.03
CA GLY A 655 65.80 32.49 -18.29
C GLY A 655 67.01 31.92 -19.03
N GLU A 656 67.34 30.65 -18.81
CA GLU A 656 68.45 29.95 -19.48
C GLU A 656 68.13 28.45 -19.68
N ARG A 657 68.74 27.82 -20.69
CA ARG A 657 68.56 26.43 -21.11
C ARG A 657 69.89 25.69 -21.14
N SER A 658 69.91 24.46 -20.62
CA SER A 658 70.86 23.37 -20.94
C SER A 658 70.33 22.10 -20.26
N ASP A 659 70.03 20.98 -20.92
CA ASP A 659 70.79 20.12 -21.87
C ASP A 659 71.53 18.96 -21.16
N ASP A 660 70.86 17.80 -21.17
CA ASP A 660 71.32 16.39 -21.24
C ASP A 660 72.77 15.98 -20.84
N VAL A 661 72.89 15.06 -19.86
CA VAL A 661 73.94 14.01 -19.80
C VAL A 661 73.46 12.71 -19.07
N GLY A 662 73.36 11.61 -19.81
CA GLY A 662 74.04 10.30 -19.57
C GLY A 662 74.05 9.57 -18.21
N ALA A 663 73.14 8.58 -18.08
CA ALA A 663 73.35 7.11 -17.86
C ALA A 663 74.39 6.47 -16.88
N ASP A 664 74.01 5.26 -16.42
CA ASP A 664 74.82 4.11 -15.91
C ASP A 664 75.57 4.26 -14.55
N ALA A 665 75.84 3.21 -13.75
CA ALA A 665 75.56 1.76 -13.75
C ALA A 665 75.31 1.30 -12.28
N GLU A 666 75.13 0.05 -11.80
CA GLU A 666 75.02 -1.37 -12.24
C GLU A 666 74.37 -2.10 -10.99
N SER A 667 73.93 -3.37 -10.88
CA SER A 667 73.82 -4.59 -11.73
C SER A 667 72.85 -5.61 -11.05
N GLY A 668 72.67 -6.82 -11.62
CA GLY A 668 72.16 -8.00 -10.90
C GLY A 668 71.00 -8.75 -11.58
N ALA A 669 71.21 -10.03 -11.94
CA ALA A 669 70.22 -10.83 -12.66
C ALA A 669 70.11 -12.27 -12.14
N THR A 670 68.88 -12.80 -12.11
CA THR A 670 68.52 -14.19 -12.46
C THR A 670 67.01 -14.24 -12.66
N GLY A 671 66.53 -15.10 -13.55
CA GLY A 671 65.12 -15.41 -13.65
C GLY A 671 64.91 -16.80 -14.24
N GLU A 672 63.83 -17.43 -13.85
CA GLU A 672 63.19 -18.56 -14.52
C GLU A 672 61.75 -18.62 -14.00
N GLY A 673 60.84 -19.12 -14.82
CA GLY A 673 59.47 -19.44 -14.42
C GLY A 673 59.09 -20.76 -15.03
N ASP A 674 58.15 -21.48 -14.42
CA ASP A 674 57.60 -22.68 -15.05
C ASP A 674 56.09 -22.84 -14.78
N ARG A 675 55.44 -23.54 -15.72
CA ARG A 675 54.08 -24.05 -15.61
C ARG A 675 54.15 -25.48 -15.07
N VAL A 676 53.17 -25.87 -14.25
CA VAL A 676 52.85 -27.29 -14.09
C VAL A 676 51.35 -27.49 -14.27
N GLU A 677 50.99 -28.48 -15.09
CA GLU A 677 49.62 -28.82 -15.43
C GLU A 677 49.02 -29.87 -14.48
N LEU A 678 47.72 -30.10 -14.69
CA LEU A 678 46.91 -31.22 -14.21
C LEU A 678 47.64 -32.56 -14.10
N SER A 679 47.37 -33.32 -13.04
CA SER A 679 47.38 -34.79 -13.10
C SER A 679 46.38 -35.40 -12.13
N LEU A 680 45.81 -36.54 -12.51
CA LEU A 680 44.87 -37.33 -11.70
C LEU A 680 45.60 -38.44 -10.94
N SER A 681 45.05 -38.87 -9.81
CA SER A 681 45.28 -40.22 -9.28
C SER A 681 44.07 -40.72 -8.50
N GLU A 682 43.40 -41.76 -9.00
CA GLU A 682 42.42 -42.55 -8.26
C GLU A 682 43.09 -43.62 -7.38
N ALA A 683 42.27 -44.33 -6.60
CA ALA A 683 42.48 -45.65 -6.01
C ALA A 683 43.38 -45.77 -4.76
N ALA A 684 42.71 -45.72 -3.59
CA ALA A 684 42.89 -46.68 -2.50
C ALA A 684 41.52 -46.94 -1.84
#